data_AF-A0A919I8R9-F1
#
_entry.id   AF-A0A919I8R9-F1
#
_cell.length_a   1.000
_cell.length_b   1.000
_cell.length_c   1.000
_cell.angle_alpha   90.00
_cell.angle_beta   90.00
_cell.angle_gamma   90.00
#
_symmetry.space_group_name_H-M   'P 1'
#
loop_
_entity.id
_entity.type
_entity.pdbx_description
1 polymer ?
#
loop_
_entity_poly.entity_id
_entity_poly.type
_entity_poly.pdbx_seq_one_letter_code
_entity_poly.pdbx_strand_id
1 'polypeptide(L)'
;MLFLPAFAQKQKPPKPSVPNEPKKKEQPKEDKDAGSDENKVREIVAFLEFVLNTLGNSSTSSRDKDVVISESYSKIFRDAKVQVEDDLDEEREVVTNKDVVSYLKDISFFFEDVKFEFSIDKIEKGLNAEGLIFYKVSLQRNLSGKSADGKPVSNIIPRFVEVNYNPKEQDLKIVSIYTHEFNEKEVLVNWWNQLSLEWKSVFRKKLGLKDSVTLNDIKKIVSLEELDLSGNRILQTFEPLSQLKTIKRLNLSGTNFSDISPLRNLSELIELNLSQTSVSDLSYLKYANKLTRLNIKGTKVKDIAVLQRMPLLESLNLASTAIADFTPVSSLSQLVSANLKNTAFSDISSIGKLNNLDELNIAQTQVRELATLGGLKKLEMLTIDSTQVQDISALSKLENLKQLNANYSLISDLKPLQKLPNLEKIYCDQTPVKKELAESFMLLCPKTLVIYDSHDLKTWWSALTPGWKEIISKIAKINSDPTKEELARIGNIDSINFGSNKLITDLEPLRKLQNLSVIIANNTAIRDLSPIRDHKQLLLLNICNTSVNDLTPLRLLNQLKIVLADRCQITSLEPLQKINGLEKIYVDESGVNDINAREFLSVNPKCLLVYKTVHLYRWWRNITSSWKAIFLEQIPDTTRESLHRLIELDKFHFKDSPVSDLSGLSEFIHLKELNFSGTSITDVSPIESIKELRSLRAVGSPIQKIESLGQLTELEDLDISNTPIEDLYPLWTLQKLKNLNCSGTQIKRLDAIEKLLNLEHLDCSNTNVSKLAPLDYLHLKILKCFNTRISSRTIENFISSHQECKVIYYR
;
A
#
# COMPACT_ATOMS: atom_id res chain seq x y z
N MET A 1 20.94 -28.20 56.51
CA MET A 1 20.37 -26.84 56.69
C MET A 1 19.10 -26.78 55.86
N LEU A 2 17.98 -26.47 56.53
CA LEU A 2 16.56 -26.63 56.13
C LEU A 2 16.26 -25.97 54.76
N PHE A 3 15.91 -26.67 53.67
CA PHE A 3 14.75 -27.51 53.25
C PHE A 3 13.56 -26.73 52.59
N LEU A 4 13.48 -26.88 51.25
CA LEU A 4 12.32 -26.78 50.33
C LEU A 4 11.58 -28.17 50.28
N PRO A 5 10.64 -28.50 49.35
CA PRO A 5 9.30 -27.97 49.01
C PRO A 5 8.18 -29.08 48.85
N ALA A 6 6.96 -28.67 48.45
CA ALA A 6 5.87 -29.37 47.69
C ALA A 6 5.22 -30.69 48.19
N PHE A 7 3.87 -30.84 48.04
CA PHE A 7 3.18 -32.01 47.43
C PHE A 7 1.64 -31.84 47.32
N ALA A 8 1.07 -32.55 46.33
CA ALA A 8 -0.34 -32.57 45.93
C ALA A 8 -1.11 -33.85 46.38
N GLN A 9 -2.45 -33.71 46.45
CA GLN A 9 -3.58 -34.67 46.29
C GLN A 9 -3.52 -36.14 46.79
N LYS A 10 -4.59 -36.57 47.50
CA LYS A 10 -5.41 -37.78 47.14
C LYS A 10 -6.75 -37.92 47.94
N GLN A 11 -7.84 -37.95 47.17
CA GLN A 11 -9.14 -38.69 47.17
C GLN A 11 -9.88 -39.22 48.44
N LYS A 12 -11.23 -39.02 48.40
CA LYS A 12 -12.42 -39.65 49.07
C LYS A 12 -12.50 -41.20 48.93
N PRO A 13 -13.48 -42.00 49.48
CA PRO A 13 -14.91 -41.75 49.83
C PRO A 13 -15.45 -42.60 51.05
N PRO A 14 -16.74 -43.04 51.14
CA PRO A 14 -18.02 -42.33 51.37
C PRO A 14 -18.81 -42.89 52.59
N LYS A 15 -19.97 -42.32 52.96
CA LYS A 15 -21.13 -43.08 53.54
C LYS A 15 -22.46 -42.29 53.39
N PRO A 16 -23.63 -42.97 53.45
CA PRO A 16 -24.80 -42.66 52.62
C PRO A 16 -25.97 -41.97 53.35
N SER A 17 -26.91 -41.55 52.52
CA SER A 17 -28.30 -41.11 52.74
C SER A 17 -29.14 -41.97 53.67
N VAL A 18 -30.14 -41.34 54.35
CA VAL A 18 -31.54 -41.77 54.64
C VAL A 18 -32.17 -40.79 55.68
N PRO A 19 -33.51 -40.56 55.71
CA PRO A 19 -34.12 -39.23 55.73
C PRO A 19 -34.94 -38.83 56.99
N ASN A 20 -35.39 -37.56 56.99
CA ASN A 20 -36.56 -36.92 57.63
C ASN A 20 -37.19 -37.54 58.89
N GLU A 21 -37.38 -36.73 59.96
CA GLU A 21 -38.69 -36.43 60.61
C GLU A 21 -38.57 -35.45 61.82
N PRO A 22 -39.67 -34.89 62.39
CA PRO A 22 -39.86 -33.44 62.48
C PRO A 22 -39.67 -32.80 63.88
N LYS A 23 -39.72 -31.46 63.84
CA LYS A 23 -39.92 -30.47 64.92
C LYS A 23 -40.60 -31.00 66.19
N LYS A 24 -40.00 -30.71 67.36
CA LYS A 24 -40.75 -30.42 68.59
C LYS A 24 -40.66 -28.94 68.91
N LYS A 25 -41.86 -28.36 69.03
CA LYS A 25 -42.16 -26.98 69.41
C LYS A 25 -41.73 -26.74 70.86
N GLU A 26 -41.02 -25.64 71.11
CA GLU A 26 -41.10 -24.94 72.40
C GLU A 26 -41.73 -23.57 72.15
N GLN A 27 -42.75 -23.27 72.94
CA GLN A 27 -43.46 -21.99 72.97
C GLN A 27 -42.61 -20.92 73.69
N PRO A 28 -42.87 -19.62 73.43
CA PRO A 28 -41.93 -18.54 73.69
C PRO A 28 -41.94 -18.10 75.17
N LYS A 29 -40.76 -17.70 75.66
CA LYS A 29 -40.61 -16.87 76.87
C LYS A 29 -40.88 -15.41 76.52
N GLU A 30 -41.75 -14.76 77.29
CA GLU A 30 -42.05 -13.31 77.20
C GLU A 30 -40.92 -12.42 77.77
N ASP A 31 -40.66 -11.34 77.01
CA ASP A 31 -40.38 -9.95 77.40
C ASP A 31 -39.36 -9.58 78.49
N LYS A 32 -38.07 -9.60 78.10
CA LYS A 32 -37.05 -8.66 78.65
C LYS A 32 -36.15 -7.96 77.62
N ASP A 33 -36.23 -8.27 76.32
CA ASP A 33 -35.33 -7.72 75.28
C ASP A 33 -35.93 -6.57 74.44
N ALA A 34 -37.21 -6.23 74.59
CA ALA A 34 -37.88 -5.28 73.69
C ALA A 34 -37.25 -3.87 73.64
N GLY A 35 -36.71 -3.37 74.76
CA GLY A 35 -36.09 -2.03 74.82
C GLY A 35 -34.70 -1.91 74.20
N SER A 36 -33.96 -3.02 74.04
CA SER A 36 -32.63 -3.03 73.41
C SER A 36 -32.74 -2.99 71.88
N ASP A 37 -33.70 -3.72 71.31
CA ASP A 37 -33.85 -3.83 69.87
C ASP A 37 -34.54 -2.59 69.26
N GLU A 38 -35.48 -1.95 69.96
CA GLU A 38 -36.06 -0.68 69.50
C GLU A 38 -35.01 0.44 69.39
N ASN A 39 -34.03 0.49 70.31
CA ASN A 39 -32.93 1.45 70.23
C ASN A 39 -32.04 1.20 69.01
N LYS A 40 -31.71 -0.06 68.70
CA LYS A 40 -30.97 -0.42 67.49
C LYS A 40 -31.73 -0.06 66.21
N VAL A 41 -33.06 -0.23 66.20
CA VAL A 41 -33.90 0.21 65.07
C VAL A 41 -33.82 1.72 64.88
N ARG A 42 -33.86 2.51 65.97
CA ARG A 42 -33.67 3.97 65.92
C ARG A 42 -32.29 4.35 65.40
N GLU A 43 -31.23 3.65 65.83
CA GLU A 43 -29.87 3.85 65.33
C GLU A 43 -29.75 3.58 63.82
N ILE A 44 -30.40 2.53 63.32
CA ILE A 44 -30.44 2.22 61.87
C ILE A 44 -31.13 3.33 61.08
N VAL A 45 -32.27 3.84 61.56
CA VAL A 45 -32.98 4.96 60.92
C VAL A 45 -32.16 6.25 60.97
N ALA A 46 -31.49 6.53 62.09
CA ALA A 46 -30.58 7.67 62.20
C ALA A 46 -29.36 7.53 61.26
N PHE A 47 -28.83 6.32 61.10
CA PHE A 47 -27.74 6.08 60.15
C PHE A 47 -28.21 6.16 58.69
N LEU A 48 -29.43 5.74 58.38
CA LEU A 48 -30.05 6.01 57.09
C LEU A 48 -30.09 7.51 56.82
N GLU A 49 -30.60 8.31 57.77
CA GLU A 49 -30.62 9.78 57.65
C GLU A 49 -29.23 10.35 57.37
N PHE A 50 -28.22 9.90 58.13
CA PHE A 50 -26.83 10.30 57.93
C PHE A 50 -26.31 9.94 56.54
N VAL A 51 -26.62 8.75 56.03
CA VAL A 51 -26.23 8.30 54.67
C VAL A 51 -26.88 9.19 53.61
N LEU A 52 -28.19 9.45 53.71
CA LEU A 52 -28.90 10.29 52.74
C LEU A 52 -28.36 11.73 52.77
N ASN A 53 -28.11 12.29 53.95
CA ASN A 53 -27.52 13.62 54.13
C ASN A 53 -26.08 13.71 53.63
N THR A 54 -25.28 12.66 53.77
CA THR A 54 -23.91 12.62 53.24
C THR A 54 -23.92 12.72 51.72
N LEU A 55 -24.87 12.04 51.05
CA LEU A 55 -25.06 12.12 49.60
C LEU A 55 -25.62 13.47 49.16
N GLY A 56 -26.57 13.99 49.94
CA GLY A 56 -27.21 15.28 49.69
C GLY A 56 -26.33 16.49 49.94
N ASN A 57 -25.28 16.38 50.77
CA ASN A 57 -24.40 17.49 51.09
C ASN A 57 -23.49 17.86 49.91
N SER A 58 -23.53 19.13 49.52
CA SER A 58 -22.72 19.75 48.46
C SER A 58 -21.21 19.72 48.73
N SER A 59 -20.79 19.73 50.00
CA SER A 59 -19.38 19.68 50.40
C SER A 59 -18.75 18.28 50.39
N THR A 60 -19.57 17.21 50.31
CA THR A 60 -19.07 15.83 50.24
C THR A 60 -18.39 15.57 48.90
N SER A 61 -17.18 15.01 48.91
CA SER A 61 -16.44 14.73 47.68
C SER A 61 -17.16 13.69 46.82
N SER A 62 -17.01 13.80 45.49
CA SER A 62 -17.62 12.81 44.57
C SER A 62 -17.15 11.38 44.85
N ARG A 63 -15.90 11.20 45.31
CA ARG A 63 -15.36 9.88 45.67
C ARG A 63 -16.07 9.29 46.88
N ASP A 64 -16.32 10.11 47.90
CA ASP A 64 -17.01 9.66 49.10
C ASP A 64 -18.48 9.32 48.81
N LYS A 65 -19.14 10.13 47.96
CA LYS A 65 -20.50 9.81 47.47
C LYS A 65 -20.52 8.46 46.74
N ASP A 66 -19.54 8.17 45.88
CA ASP A 66 -19.44 6.90 45.16
C ASP A 66 -19.26 5.71 46.12
N VAL A 67 -18.43 5.84 47.17
CA VAL A 67 -18.23 4.81 48.21
C VAL A 67 -19.52 4.57 49.02
N VAL A 68 -20.28 5.63 49.29
CA VAL A 68 -21.56 5.50 49.99
C VAL A 68 -22.57 4.70 49.14
N ILE A 69 -22.69 5.06 47.86
CA ILE A 69 -23.61 4.42 46.90
C ILE A 69 -23.26 2.95 46.63
N SER A 70 -21.96 2.60 46.60
CA SER A 70 -21.51 1.28 46.16
C SER A 70 -21.23 0.30 47.30
N GLU A 71 -20.84 0.77 48.49
CA GLU A 71 -20.38 -0.09 49.57
C GLU A 71 -21.11 0.17 50.89
N SER A 72 -21.22 1.44 51.28
CA SER A 72 -21.65 1.77 52.66
C SER A 72 -23.12 1.47 52.93
N TYR A 73 -23.98 1.42 51.90
CA TYR A 73 -25.40 1.11 52.06
C TYR A 73 -25.65 -0.29 52.66
N SER A 74 -24.74 -1.25 52.44
CA SER A 74 -24.82 -2.62 52.97
C SER A 74 -24.79 -2.68 54.50
N LYS A 75 -24.33 -1.60 55.15
CA LYS A 75 -24.35 -1.47 56.61
C LYS A 75 -25.77 -1.35 57.18
N ILE A 76 -26.73 -0.83 56.41
CA ILE A 76 -28.11 -0.61 56.88
C ILE A 76 -29.18 -1.33 56.07
N PHE A 77 -28.95 -1.59 54.79
CA PHE A 77 -29.88 -2.36 53.97
C PHE A 77 -29.47 -3.83 53.91
N ARG A 78 -30.45 -4.73 53.82
CA ARG A 78 -30.21 -6.18 53.73
C ARG A 78 -29.32 -6.54 52.55
N ASP A 79 -29.59 -5.96 51.39
CA ASP A 79 -28.82 -6.13 50.16
C ASP A 79 -29.17 -5.00 49.17
N ALA A 80 -28.47 -4.96 48.03
CA ALA A 80 -28.70 -3.95 46.99
C ALA A 80 -30.14 -3.96 46.46
N LYS A 81 -30.82 -5.11 46.48
CA LYS A 81 -32.14 -5.34 45.86
C LYS A 81 -33.30 -4.93 46.75
N VAL A 82 -33.03 -4.49 47.99
CA VAL A 82 -34.06 -3.89 48.86
C VAL A 82 -34.76 -2.77 48.09
N GLN A 83 -36.09 -2.77 48.14
CA GLN A 83 -36.91 -1.80 47.43
C GLN A 83 -37.13 -0.58 48.31
N VAL A 84 -36.85 0.59 47.75
CA VAL A 84 -37.08 1.91 48.34
C VAL A 84 -38.05 2.65 47.44
N GLU A 85 -39.17 3.09 48.00
CA GLU A 85 -40.15 3.91 47.32
C GLU A 85 -39.53 5.26 46.95
N ASP A 86 -39.56 5.57 45.66
CA ASP A 86 -38.99 6.79 45.12
C ASP A 86 -39.82 8.00 45.50
N ASP A 87 -39.18 8.93 46.20
CA ASP A 87 -39.82 10.06 46.84
C ASP A 87 -39.05 11.37 46.68
N LEU A 88 -38.12 11.37 45.73
CA LEU A 88 -37.21 12.47 45.45
C LEU A 88 -37.75 13.44 44.39
N ASP A 89 -38.85 13.07 43.71
CA ASP A 89 -39.42 13.78 42.57
C ASP A 89 -40.91 14.10 42.85
N GLU A 90 -41.20 15.38 43.10
CA GLU A 90 -42.53 15.85 43.50
C GLU A 90 -43.54 15.88 42.33
N GLU A 91 -43.05 15.95 41.09
CA GLU A 91 -43.90 16.02 39.89
C GLU A 91 -44.32 14.62 39.40
N ARG A 92 -43.90 13.57 40.11
CA ARG A 92 -44.14 12.20 39.72
C ARG A 92 -45.57 11.77 40.04
N GLU A 93 -46.34 11.52 38.97
CA GLU A 93 -47.72 11.02 39.09
C GLU A 93 -47.82 9.57 39.60
N VAL A 94 -46.71 8.80 39.58
CA VAL A 94 -46.72 7.35 39.84
C VAL A 94 -45.65 6.94 40.84
N VAL A 95 -46.06 6.31 41.93
CA VAL A 95 -45.16 5.73 42.92
C VAL A 95 -44.34 4.59 42.29
N THR A 96 -43.02 4.72 42.30
CA THR A 96 -42.10 3.71 41.76
C THR A 96 -41.14 3.23 42.84
N ASN A 97 -40.78 1.94 42.83
CA ASN A 97 -39.74 1.43 43.72
C ASN A 97 -38.40 1.33 42.99
N LYS A 98 -37.33 1.65 43.71
CA LYS A 98 -35.95 1.52 43.26
C LYS A 98 -35.21 0.54 44.14
N ASP A 99 -34.22 -0.13 43.57
CA ASP A 99 -33.20 -0.77 44.39
C ASP A 99 -32.40 0.31 45.13
N VAL A 100 -31.75 -0.06 46.23
CA VAL A 100 -31.04 0.88 47.11
C VAL A 100 -30.05 1.73 46.32
N VAL A 101 -29.26 1.10 45.46
CA VAL A 101 -28.19 1.77 44.72
C VAL A 101 -28.79 2.84 43.79
N SER A 102 -29.86 2.51 43.06
CA SER A 102 -30.57 3.46 42.20
C SER A 102 -31.19 4.63 42.98
N TYR A 103 -31.76 4.38 44.16
CA TYR A 103 -32.31 5.44 45.01
C TYR A 103 -31.22 6.40 45.50
N LEU A 104 -30.10 5.86 46.00
CA LEU A 104 -28.96 6.66 46.47
C LEU A 104 -28.28 7.46 45.35
N LYS A 105 -28.18 6.90 44.14
CA LYS A 105 -27.67 7.63 42.95
C LYS A 105 -28.55 8.83 42.63
N ASP A 106 -29.87 8.66 42.70
CA ASP A 106 -30.81 9.71 42.37
C ASP A 106 -30.73 10.90 43.34
N ILE A 107 -30.39 10.69 44.61
CA ILE A 107 -30.12 11.80 45.56
C ILE A 107 -28.95 12.65 45.06
N SER A 108 -27.85 12.01 44.66
CA SER A 108 -26.68 12.71 44.13
C SER A 108 -26.93 13.38 42.77
N PHE A 109 -28.04 13.05 42.11
CA PHE A 109 -28.40 13.53 40.78
C PHE A 109 -29.42 14.67 40.83
N PHE A 110 -30.47 14.51 41.62
CA PHE A 110 -31.58 15.46 41.70
C PHE A 110 -31.29 16.70 42.55
N PHE A 111 -30.28 16.65 43.43
CA PHE A 111 -30.02 17.70 44.39
C PHE A 111 -28.59 18.23 44.32
N GLU A 112 -28.48 19.56 44.35
CA GLU A 112 -27.22 20.26 44.56
C GLU A 112 -26.81 20.18 46.04
N ASP A 113 -27.78 20.47 46.93
CA ASP A 113 -27.63 20.41 48.38
C ASP A 113 -28.98 20.07 49.01
N VAL A 114 -29.12 18.92 49.68
CA VAL A 114 -30.39 18.49 50.29
C VAL A 114 -30.19 17.89 51.68
N LYS A 115 -31.14 18.21 52.57
CA LYS A 115 -31.22 17.67 53.92
C LYS A 115 -32.48 16.83 54.09
N PHE A 116 -32.29 15.63 54.63
CA PHE A 116 -33.30 14.70 55.10
C PHE A 116 -33.34 14.76 56.63
N GLU A 117 -34.54 14.90 57.19
CA GLU A 117 -34.79 14.76 58.63
C GLU A 117 -35.93 13.77 58.83
N PHE A 118 -35.71 12.73 59.64
CA PHE A 118 -36.71 11.72 59.98
C PHE A 118 -37.25 11.93 61.40
N SER A 119 -38.56 12.07 61.52
CA SER A 119 -39.25 12.09 62.82
C SER A 119 -40.04 10.80 63.01
N ILE A 120 -39.59 9.92 63.92
CA ILE A 120 -40.25 8.64 64.16
C ILE A 120 -41.54 8.85 64.96
N ASP A 121 -42.68 8.51 64.35
CA ASP A 121 -44.00 8.56 64.97
C ASP A 121 -44.25 7.32 65.85
N LYS A 122 -43.94 6.13 65.32
CA LYS A 122 -44.22 4.83 65.98
C LYS A 122 -43.25 3.74 65.52
N ILE A 123 -42.90 2.82 66.43
CA ILE A 123 -42.22 1.56 66.09
C ILE A 123 -43.12 0.42 66.52
N GLU A 124 -43.44 -0.50 65.61
CA GLU A 124 -44.29 -1.65 65.87
C GLU A 124 -43.51 -2.93 65.63
N LYS A 125 -43.41 -3.78 66.65
CA LYS A 125 -42.78 -5.09 66.57
C LYS A 125 -43.79 -6.15 66.13
N GLY A 126 -43.43 -6.98 65.16
CA GLY A 126 -44.25 -8.07 64.66
C GLY A 126 -43.45 -9.32 64.31
N LEU A 127 -44.16 -10.35 63.83
CA LEU A 127 -43.58 -11.56 63.24
C LEU A 127 -44.00 -11.65 61.78
N ASN A 128 -43.04 -11.85 60.88
CA ASN A 128 -43.32 -11.99 59.46
C ASN A 128 -43.87 -13.41 59.14
N ALA A 129 -44.21 -13.66 57.88
CA ALA A 129 -44.77 -14.94 57.41
C ALA A 129 -43.85 -16.17 57.68
N GLU A 130 -42.57 -15.93 57.97
CA GLU A 130 -41.55 -16.96 58.27
C GLU A 130 -41.32 -17.12 59.78
N GLY A 131 -42.04 -16.37 60.62
CA GLY A 131 -41.90 -16.36 62.07
C GLY A 131 -40.67 -15.59 62.58
N LEU A 132 -40.06 -14.74 61.75
CA LEU A 132 -38.95 -13.88 62.12
C LEU A 132 -39.47 -12.53 62.63
N ILE A 133 -38.74 -11.95 63.59
CA ILE A 133 -39.06 -10.63 64.13
C ILE A 133 -38.80 -9.55 63.05
N PHE A 134 -39.78 -8.69 62.86
CA PHE A 134 -39.64 -7.44 62.12
C PHE A 134 -40.12 -6.25 62.94
N TYR A 135 -39.61 -5.08 62.58
CA TYR A 135 -40.01 -3.80 63.12
C TYR A 135 -40.52 -2.92 61.98
N LYS A 136 -41.74 -2.41 62.12
CA LYS A 136 -42.29 -1.39 61.23
C LYS A 136 -42.15 -0.03 61.88
N VAL A 137 -41.32 0.82 61.30
CA VAL A 137 -41.10 2.20 61.77
C VAL A 137 -41.94 3.14 60.93
N SER A 138 -42.94 3.76 61.54
CA SER A 138 -43.72 4.86 60.97
C SER A 138 -43.00 6.16 61.28
N LEU A 139 -42.66 6.95 60.26
CA LEU A 139 -41.95 8.22 60.42
C LEU A 139 -42.44 9.29 59.43
N GLN A 140 -42.25 10.55 59.78
CA GLN A 140 -42.32 11.67 58.84
C GLN A 140 -40.93 11.92 58.27
N ARG A 141 -40.78 11.89 56.95
CA ARG A 141 -39.57 12.31 56.26
C ARG A 141 -39.76 13.74 55.77
N ASN A 142 -38.92 14.64 56.26
CA ASN A 142 -38.81 16.01 55.79
C ASN A 142 -37.64 16.11 54.79
N LEU A 143 -37.91 16.61 53.57
CA LEU A 143 -36.90 17.04 52.61
C LEU A 143 -36.83 18.55 52.66
N SER A 144 -35.63 19.12 52.71
CA SER A 144 -35.46 20.53 52.37
C SER A 144 -34.09 20.77 51.74
N GLY A 145 -34.03 21.64 50.74
CA GLY A 145 -32.77 21.95 50.08
C GLY A 145 -32.95 22.61 48.72
N LYS A 146 -31.99 22.36 47.84
CA LYS A 146 -31.94 22.82 46.46
C LYS A 146 -31.78 21.64 45.50
N SER A 147 -32.65 21.58 44.50
CA SER A 147 -32.49 20.66 43.37
C SER A 147 -31.25 21.00 42.54
N ALA A 148 -30.84 20.10 41.66
CA ALA A 148 -29.68 20.27 40.77
C ALA A 148 -29.83 21.45 39.79
N ASP A 149 -31.05 21.90 39.52
CA ASP A 149 -31.35 23.12 38.73
C ASP A 149 -31.47 24.39 39.60
N GLY A 150 -31.15 24.29 40.90
CA GLY A 150 -31.07 25.40 41.84
C GLY A 150 -32.42 25.85 42.43
N LYS A 151 -33.52 25.13 42.14
CA LYS A 151 -34.83 25.44 42.72
C LYS A 151 -34.91 24.98 44.18
N PRO A 152 -35.58 25.74 45.07
CA PRO A 152 -35.84 25.27 46.42
C PRO A 152 -36.78 24.07 46.37
N VAL A 153 -36.46 23.01 47.10
CA VAL A 153 -37.32 21.83 47.28
C VAL A 153 -37.62 21.68 48.75
N SER A 154 -38.89 21.45 49.10
CA SER A 154 -39.31 21.20 50.48
C SER A 154 -40.61 20.43 50.52
N ASN A 155 -40.60 19.26 51.14
CA ASN A 155 -41.79 18.47 51.34
C ASN A 155 -41.70 17.61 52.62
N ILE A 156 -42.87 17.21 53.13
CA ILE A 156 -43.00 16.34 54.28
C ILE A 156 -43.94 15.22 53.89
N ILE A 157 -43.45 13.98 53.98
CA ILE A 157 -44.22 12.81 53.58
C ILE A 157 -44.09 11.69 54.63
N PRO A 158 -45.19 10.96 54.92
CA PRO A 158 -45.13 9.80 55.80
C PRO A 158 -44.40 8.63 55.12
N ARG A 159 -43.60 7.88 55.87
CA ARG A 159 -42.88 6.69 55.40
C ARG A 159 -42.95 5.57 56.44
N PHE A 160 -42.99 4.34 55.96
CA PHE A 160 -42.79 3.12 56.72
C PHE A 160 -41.43 2.54 56.35
N VAL A 161 -40.56 2.34 57.34
CA VAL A 161 -39.29 1.62 57.19
C VAL A 161 -39.45 0.27 57.87
N GLU A 162 -39.35 -0.80 57.09
CA GLU A 162 -39.39 -2.17 57.60
C GLU A 162 -37.98 -2.67 57.85
N VAL A 163 -37.71 -3.07 59.10
CA VAL A 163 -36.41 -3.56 59.56
C VAL A 163 -36.57 -5.00 60.03
N ASN A 164 -35.87 -5.93 59.39
CA ASN A 164 -35.91 -7.34 59.75
C ASN A 164 -34.63 -7.74 60.46
N TYR A 165 -34.75 -8.66 61.40
CA TYR A 165 -33.59 -9.35 61.94
C TYR A 165 -33.02 -10.30 60.88
N ASN A 166 -31.75 -10.12 60.51
CA ASN A 166 -31.02 -11.04 59.64
C ASN A 166 -30.35 -12.12 60.50
N PRO A 167 -30.85 -13.37 60.52
CA PRO A 167 -30.32 -14.40 61.40
C PRO A 167 -28.89 -14.83 61.04
N LYS A 168 -28.45 -14.59 59.79
CA LYS A 168 -27.11 -14.96 59.32
C LYS A 168 -26.02 -14.00 59.81
N GLU A 169 -26.35 -12.72 59.91
CA GLU A 169 -25.40 -11.65 60.29
C GLU A 169 -25.58 -11.19 61.75
N GLN A 170 -26.60 -11.72 62.44
CA GLN A 170 -26.98 -11.30 63.80
C GLN A 170 -27.20 -9.79 63.94
N ASP A 171 -27.72 -9.17 62.88
CA ASP A 171 -27.90 -7.72 62.77
C ASP A 171 -29.28 -7.38 62.22
N LEU A 172 -29.74 -6.17 62.49
CA LEU A 172 -30.99 -5.62 61.97
C LEU A 172 -30.70 -4.90 60.64
N LYS A 173 -31.54 -5.13 59.64
CA LYS A 173 -31.38 -4.51 58.31
C LYS A 173 -32.70 -4.00 57.78
N ILE A 174 -32.66 -2.84 57.15
CA ILE A 174 -33.78 -2.31 56.38
C ILE A 174 -34.03 -3.25 55.19
N VAL A 175 -35.27 -3.71 55.06
CA VAL A 175 -35.71 -4.60 53.99
C VAL A 175 -36.69 -3.94 53.02
N SER A 176 -37.29 -2.82 53.40
CA SER A 176 -38.17 -2.01 52.55
C SER A 176 -38.39 -0.60 53.14
N ILE A 177 -38.61 0.39 52.28
CA ILE A 177 -39.07 1.75 52.66
C ILE A 177 -40.25 2.10 51.75
N TYR A 178 -41.42 2.40 52.31
CA TYR A 178 -42.65 2.58 51.53
C TYR A 178 -43.71 3.45 52.24
N THR A 179 -44.66 4.01 51.49
CA THR A 179 -45.87 4.65 52.03
C THR A 179 -47.05 3.67 52.04
N HIS A 180 -47.09 2.75 51.08
CA HIS A 180 -48.08 1.68 50.97
C HIS A 180 -47.34 0.38 50.63
N GLU A 181 -47.75 -0.73 51.25
CA GLU A 181 -47.07 -2.03 51.12
C GLU A 181 -47.37 -2.64 49.74
N PHE A 182 -46.57 -2.29 48.72
CA PHE A 182 -46.79 -2.73 47.34
C PHE A 182 -45.98 -3.95 46.94
N ASN A 183 -46.61 -4.83 46.15
CA ASN A 183 -46.00 -6.03 45.59
C ASN A 183 -45.22 -5.68 44.30
N GLU A 184 -43.98 -6.16 44.16
CA GLU A 184 -43.16 -6.03 42.93
C GLU A 184 -43.93 -6.39 41.65
N LYS A 185 -44.85 -7.35 41.75
CA LYS A 185 -45.74 -7.75 40.65
C LYS A 185 -46.65 -6.61 40.19
N GLU A 186 -47.20 -5.83 41.11
CA GLU A 186 -48.09 -4.70 40.81
C GLU A 186 -47.31 -3.55 40.18
N VAL A 187 -46.09 -3.28 40.64
CA VAL A 187 -45.20 -2.25 40.04
C VAL A 187 -44.92 -2.57 38.57
N LEU A 188 -44.54 -3.81 38.27
CA LEU A 188 -44.25 -4.24 36.90
C LEU A 188 -45.49 -4.18 36.00
N VAL A 189 -46.65 -4.58 36.51
CA VAL A 189 -47.92 -4.52 35.77
C VAL A 189 -48.36 -3.07 35.53
N ASN A 190 -48.24 -2.19 36.54
CA ASN A 190 -48.56 -0.77 36.40
C ASN A 190 -47.63 -0.08 35.41
N TRP A 191 -46.32 -0.33 35.51
CA TRP A 191 -45.34 0.15 34.53
C TRP A 191 -45.74 -0.26 33.11
N TRP A 192 -46.03 -1.54 32.87
CA TRP A 192 -46.45 -2.02 31.56
C TRP A 192 -47.75 -1.35 31.08
N ASN A 193 -48.74 -1.17 31.95
CA ASN A 193 -50.02 -0.59 31.59
C ASN A 193 -49.89 0.88 31.16
N GLN A 194 -48.97 1.63 31.77
CA GLN A 194 -48.71 3.04 31.48
C GLN A 194 -47.84 3.25 30.23
N LEU A 195 -47.19 2.20 29.70
CA LEU A 195 -46.43 2.32 28.45
C LEU A 195 -47.34 2.77 27.30
N SER A 196 -46.80 3.67 26.48
CA SER A 196 -47.42 4.08 25.22
C SER A 196 -47.56 2.88 24.26
N LEU A 197 -48.45 2.99 23.27
CA LEU A 197 -48.66 1.92 22.29
C LEU A 197 -47.39 1.61 21.49
N GLU A 198 -46.58 2.63 21.24
CA GLU A 198 -45.29 2.54 20.55
C GLU A 198 -44.29 1.72 21.38
N TRP A 199 -44.19 1.98 22.69
CA TRP A 199 -43.34 1.21 23.60
C TRP A 199 -43.79 -0.23 23.74
N LYS A 200 -45.11 -0.45 23.90
CA LYS A 200 -45.68 -1.81 23.90
C LYS A 200 -45.35 -2.54 22.60
N SER A 201 -45.43 -1.87 21.46
CA SER A 201 -45.07 -2.42 20.15
C SER A 201 -43.59 -2.80 20.06
N VAL A 202 -42.68 -1.94 20.54
CA VAL A 202 -41.24 -2.21 20.61
C VAL A 202 -40.96 -3.51 21.38
N PHE A 203 -41.49 -3.65 22.59
CA PHE A 203 -41.23 -4.83 23.42
C PHE A 203 -41.91 -6.08 22.87
N ARG A 204 -43.15 -5.97 22.36
CA ARG A 204 -43.83 -7.08 21.69
C ARG A 204 -43.04 -7.58 20.49
N LYS A 205 -42.52 -6.69 19.65
CA LYS A 205 -41.68 -7.04 18.50
C LYS A 205 -40.37 -7.69 18.94
N LYS A 206 -39.70 -7.14 19.95
CA LYS A 206 -38.41 -7.66 20.44
C LYS A 206 -38.52 -9.08 20.99
N LEU A 207 -39.62 -9.42 21.65
CA LEU A 207 -39.81 -10.72 22.31
C LEU A 207 -40.81 -11.65 21.59
N GLY A 208 -41.40 -11.23 20.47
CA GLY A 208 -42.40 -12.02 19.73
C GLY A 208 -43.68 -12.27 20.53
N LEU A 209 -44.14 -11.28 21.30
CA LEU A 209 -45.29 -11.41 22.20
C LEU A 209 -46.61 -11.21 21.45
N LYS A 210 -47.66 -11.90 21.93
CA LYS A 210 -49.05 -11.73 21.47
C LYS A 210 -49.68 -10.48 22.11
N ASP A 211 -50.92 -10.17 21.74
CA ASP A 211 -51.63 -9.00 22.27
C ASP A 211 -51.85 -9.06 23.79
N SER A 212 -52.10 -10.24 24.35
CA SER A 212 -52.10 -10.43 25.80
C SER A 212 -50.67 -10.62 26.33
N VAL A 213 -50.25 -9.75 27.24
CA VAL A 213 -48.93 -9.80 27.88
C VAL A 213 -49.09 -10.25 29.34
N THR A 214 -48.37 -11.29 29.71
CA THR A 214 -48.40 -11.85 31.08
C THR A 214 -47.31 -11.22 31.96
N LEU A 215 -47.42 -11.36 33.29
CA LEU A 215 -46.37 -10.94 34.21
C LEU A 215 -45.01 -11.59 33.90
N ASN A 216 -45.00 -12.83 33.42
CA ASN A 216 -43.75 -13.50 33.02
C ASN A 216 -43.12 -12.83 31.79
N ASP A 217 -43.93 -12.34 30.86
CA ASP A 217 -43.45 -11.59 29.71
C ASP A 217 -42.89 -10.23 30.12
N ILE A 218 -43.55 -9.53 31.06
CA ILE A 218 -43.02 -8.28 31.64
C ILE A 218 -41.67 -8.53 32.33
N LYS A 219 -41.54 -9.62 33.09
CA LYS A 219 -40.26 -10.02 33.71
C LYS A 219 -39.18 -10.28 32.67
N LYS A 220 -39.51 -10.88 31.52
CA LYS A 220 -38.56 -11.05 30.40
C LYS A 220 -38.16 -9.70 29.78
N ILE A 221 -39.06 -8.73 29.73
CA ILE A 221 -38.77 -7.39 29.22
C ILE A 221 -37.77 -6.67 30.14
N VAL A 222 -38.04 -6.60 31.44
CA VAL A 222 -37.15 -5.90 32.39
C VAL A 222 -35.81 -6.60 32.64
N SER A 223 -35.69 -7.86 32.21
CA SER A 223 -34.44 -8.64 32.23
C SER A 223 -33.69 -8.67 30.89
N LEU A 224 -34.10 -7.84 29.92
CA LEU A 224 -33.37 -7.70 28.66
C LEU A 224 -31.92 -7.26 28.91
N GLU A 225 -30.98 -7.90 28.22
CA GLU A 225 -29.57 -7.49 28.22
C GLU A 225 -29.22 -6.62 27.00
N GLU A 226 -30.08 -6.63 25.97
CA GLU A 226 -29.89 -5.87 24.74
C GLU A 226 -31.19 -5.25 24.26
N LEU A 227 -31.11 -4.01 23.79
CA LEU A 227 -32.21 -3.34 23.11
C LEU A 227 -31.68 -2.45 21.98
N ASP A 228 -32.31 -2.57 20.81
CA ASP A 228 -32.03 -1.74 19.64
C ASP A 228 -33.27 -0.91 19.29
N LEU A 229 -33.14 0.40 19.42
CA LEU A 229 -34.12 1.43 19.08
C LEU A 229 -33.61 2.34 17.96
N SER A 230 -32.59 1.91 17.22
CA SER A 230 -31.99 2.72 16.17
C SER A 230 -33.00 3.13 15.09
N GLY A 231 -32.88 4.38 14.65
CA GLY A 231 -33.77 5.00 13.66
C GLY A 231 -35.21 5.17 14.14
N ASN A 232 -35.53 4.89 15.41
CA ASN A 232 -36.88 5.07 15.92
C ASN A 232 -37.18 6.56 16.11
N ARG A 233 -38.10 7.07 15.30
CA ARG A 233 -38.54 8.48 15.30
C ARG A 233 -39.93 8.69 15.90
N ILE A 234 -40.58 7.60 16.35
CA ILE A 234 -41.96 7.62 16.82
C ILE A 234 -42.00 7.70 18.35
N LEU A 235 -41.02 7.12 19.04
CA LEU A 235 -40.92 7.20 20.49
C LEU A 235 -40.79 8.66 20.95
N GLN A 236 -41.66 9.05 21.88
CA GLN A 236 -41.70 10.41 22.43
C GLN A 236 -40.87 10.59 23.70
N THR A 237 -40.44 9.50 24.33
CA THR A 237 -39.64 9.52 25.57
C THR A 237 -38.86 8.23 25.72
N PHE A 238 -37.74 8.29 26.44
CA PHE A 238 -36.94 7.14 26.89
C PHE A 238 -37.23 6.68 28.32
N GLU A 239 -38.19 7.29 29.02
CA GLU A 239 -38.47 6.97 30.43
C GLU A 239 -38.65 5.46 30.71
N PRO A 240 -39.31 4.66 29.85
CA PRO A 240 -39.42 3.21 30.07
C PRO A 240 -38.10 2.46 30.18
N LEU A 241 -36.99 3.01 29.68
CA LEU A 241 -35.66 2.41 29.81
C LEU A 241 -35.17 2.36 31.26
N SER A 242 -35.69 3.21 32.16
CA SER A 242 -35.27 3.27 33.57
C SER A 242 -35.52 1.95 34.32
N GLN A 243 -36.43 1.11 33.83
CA GLN A 243 -36.73 -0.22 34.40
C GLN A 243 -35.84 -1.35 33.86
N LEU A 244 -35.06 -1.12 32.79
CA LEU A 244 -34.29 -2.17 32.11
C LEU A 244 -32.87 -2.30 32.68
N LYS A 245 -32.76 -2.46 34.01
CA LYS A 245 -31.50 -2.35 34.78
C LYS A 245 -30.43 -3.38 34.41
N THR A 246 -30.81 -4.46 33.73
CA THR A 246 -29.91 -5.52 33.25
C THR A 246 -29.33 -5.24 31.87
N ILE A 247 -29.72 -4.14 31.21
CA ILE A 247 -29.23 -3.83 29.87
C ILE A 247 -27.72 -3.63 29.88
N LYS A 248 -27.07 -4.36 28.97
CA LYS A 248 -25.64 -4.30 28.67
C LYS A 248 -25.37 -3.62 27.34
N ARG A 249 -26.26 -3.79 26.34
CA ARG A 249 -26.08 -3.21 25.00
C ARG A 249 -27.31 -2.41 24.60
N LEU A 250 -27.12 -1.12 24.37
CA LEU A 250 -28.20 -0.21 24.03
C LEU A 250 -27.86 0.61 22.78
N ASN A 251 -28.69 0.49 21.75
CA ASN A 251 -28.56 1.28 20.52
C ASN A 251 -29.73 2.26 20.40
N LEU A 252 -29.45 3.55 20.53
CA LEU A 252 -30.40 4.66 20.36
C LEU A 252 -30.05 5.53 19.15
N SER A 253 -29.19 5.06 18.25
CA SER A 253 -28.68 5.88 17.15
C SER A 253 -29.79 6.37 16.21
N GLY A 254 -29.70 7.60 15.71
CA GLY A 254 -30.65 8.14 14.74
C GLY A 254 -32.07 8.35 15.27
N THR A 255 -32.26 8.35 16.59
CA THR A 255 -33.50 8.76 17.27
C THR A 255 -33.53 10.29 17.43
N ASN A 256 -34.73 10.85 17.63
CA ASN A 256 -34.92 12.31 17.75
C ASN A 256 -34.85 12.84 19.20
N PHE A 257 -34.73 11.96 20.19
CA PHE A 257 -34.81 12.35 21.59
C PHE A 257 -33.44 12.79 22.12
N SER A 258 -33.43 13.82 22.98
CA SER A 258 -32.19 14.40 23.53
C SER A 258 -31.95 14.08 24.99
N ASP A 259 -33.02 13.77 25.73
CA ASP A 259 -32.94 13.47 27.15
C ASP A 259 -32.63 11.99 27.37
N ILE A 260 -31.46 11.74 27.99
CA ILE A 260 -30.97 10.41 28.36
C ILE A 260 -30.98 10.21 29.88
N SER A 261 -31.67 11.06 30.63
CA SER A 261 -31.88 10.89 32.07
C SER A 261 -32.43 9.54 32.51
N PRO A 262 -33.20 8.79 31.69
CA PRO A 262 -33.63 7.44 32.05
C PRO A 262 -32.48 6.42 32.07
N LEU A 263 -31.32 6.74 31.47
CA LEU A 263 -30.16 5.84 31.44
C LEU A 263 -29.33 5.89 32.74
N ARG A 264 -29.61 6.83 33.66
CA ARG A 264 -28.79 7.11 34.85
C ARG A 264 -28.50 5.91 35.74
N ASN A 265 -29.44 4.97 35.78
CA ASN A 265 -29.37 3.79 36.63
C ASN A 265 -28.98 2.51 35.87
N LEU A 266 -28.65 2.60 34.58
CA LEU A 266 -28.22 1.47 33.76
C LEU A 266 -26.72 1.18 33.95
N SER A 267 -26.31 0.86 35.18
CA SER A 267 -24.90 0.62 35.51
C SER A 267 -24.29 -0.66 34.93
N GLU A 268 -25.12 -1.55 34.36
CA GLU A 268 -24.66 -2.76 33.67
C GLU A 268 -24.30 -2.50 32.19
N LEU A 269 -24.43 -1.26 31.70
CA LEU A 269 -24.09 -0.91 30.33
C LEU A 269 -22.62 -1.21 29.99
N ILE A 270 -22.43 -2.00 28.95
CA ILE A 270 -21.16 -2.36 28.32
C ILE A 270 -21.01 -1.63 26.99
N GLU A 271 -22.11 -1.45 26.24
CA GLU A 271 -22.13 -0.73 24.96
C GLU A 271 -23.29 0.24 24.87
N LEU A 272 -22.99 1.46 24.42
CA LEU A 272 -23.98 2.49 24.19
C LEU A 272 -23.72 3.22 22.88
N ASN A 273 -24.72 3.23 22.00
CA ASN A 273 -24.69 3.99 20.76
C ASN A 273 -25.77 5.08 20.76
N LEU A 274 -25.33 6.34 20.84
CA LEU A 274 -26.12 7.57 20.79
C LEU A 274 -25.88 8.35 19.48
N SER A 275 -25.23 7.75 18.48
CA SER A 275 -24.84 8.49 17.27
C SER A 275 -26.03 9.07 16.51
N GLN A 276 -25.85 10.24 15.91
CA GLN A 276 -26.87 10.97 15.15
C GLN A 276 -28.14 11.26 15.98
N THR A 277 -28.00 11.55 17.27
CA THR A 277 -29.07 12.01 18.15
C THR A 277 -28.86 13.48 18.55
N SER A 278 -29.83 14.08 19.22
CA SER A 278 -29.72 15.46 19.74
C SER A 278 -29.17 15.54 21.17
N VAL A 279 -28.61 14.45 21.71
CA VAL A 279 -28.01 14.43 23.05
C VAL A 279 -26.91 15.49 23.17
N SER A 280 -26.91 16.21 24.29
CA SER A 280 -25.94 17.26 24.58
C SER A 280 -25.25 17.11 25.94
N ASP A 281 -25.88 16.39 26.87
CA ASP A 281 -25.38 16.15 28.21
C ASP A 281 -25.16 14.66 28.46
N LEU A 282 -23.93 14.29 28.83
CA LEU A 282 -23.54 12.91 29.16
C LEU A 282 -23.43 12.70 30.68
N SER A 283 -23.71 13.69 31.51
CA SER A 283 -23.63 13.61 32.98
C SER A 283 -24.45 12.44 33.55
N TYR A 284 -25.57 12.12 32.91
CA TYR A 284 -26.42 10.97 33.20
C TYR A 284 -25.72 9.61 33.07
N LEU A 285 -24.55 9.53 32.43
CA LEU A 285 -23.77 8.29 32.31
C LEU A 285 -22.70 8.13 33.40
N LYS A 286 -22.66 8.99 34.42
CA LYS A 286 -21.65 8.99 35.49
C LYS A 286 -21.43 7.61 36.15
N TYR A 287 -22.49 6.80 36.24
CA TYR A 287 -22.44 5.48 36.88
C TYR A 287 -22.30 4.30 35.90
N ALA A 288 -22.15 4.54 34.59
CA ALA A 288 -21.92 3.52 33.57
C ALA A 288 -20.43 3.12 33.51
N ASN A 289 -19.85 2.74 34.64
CA ASN A 289 -18.41 2.45 34.77
C ASN A 289 -17.95 1.13 34.11
N LYS A 290 -18.90 0.28 33.69
CA LYS A 290 -18.68 -0.96 32.91
C LYS A 290 -18.62 -0.74 31.40
N LEU A 291 -18.79 0.50 30.94
CA LEU A 291 -18.87 0.81 29.52
C LEU A 291 -17.51 0.56 28.84
N THR A 292 -17.53 -0.27 27.80
CA THR A 292 -16.37 -0.62 26.96
C THR A 292 -16.47 0.04 25.58
N ARG A 293 -17.70 0.32 25.10
CA ARG A 293 -17.92 0.94 23.78
C ARG A 293 -18.92 2.08 23.87
N LEU A 294 -18.50 3.27 23.46
CA LEU A 294 -19.33 4.47 23.41
C LEU A 294 -19.25 5.12 22.03
N ASN A 295 -20.41 5.33 21.42
CA ASN A 295 -20.52 6.08 20.16
C ASN A 295 -21.48 7.26 20.33
N ILE A 296 -20.93 8.48 20.26
CA ILE A 296 -21.68 9.74 20.31
C ILE A 296 -21.49 10.57 19.03
N LYS A 297 -21.13 9.92 17.92
CA LYS A 297 -20.88 10.58 16.64
C LYS A 297 -22.05 11.46 16.22
N GLY A 298 -21.80 12.72 15.87
CA GLY A 298 -22.83 13.63 15.37
C GLY A 298 -23.89 14.00 16.39
N THR A 299 -23.53 14.00 17.68
CA THR A 299 -24.35 14.54 18.76
C THR A 299 -24.02 16.01 19.04
N LYS A 300 -24.77 16.66 19.93
CA LYS A 300 -24.55 18.04 20.37
C LYS A 300 -23.68 18.13 21.63
N VAL A 301 -23.04 17.03 22.01
CA VAL A 301 -22.17 16.95 23.19
C VAL A 301 -20.97 17.88 23.01
N LYS A 302 -20.67 18.63 24.09
CA LYS A 302 -19.51 19.53 24.19
C LYS A 302 -18.60 19.16 25.36
N ASP A 303 -19.20 18.77 26.48
CA ASP A 303 -18.48 18.33 27.67
C ASP A 303 -18.42 16.80 27.72
N ILE A 304 -17.21 16.28 27.88
CA ILE A 304 -16.90 14.85 28.00
C ILE A 304 -16.14 14.51 29.28
N ALA A 305 -16.18 15.38 30.30
CA ALA A 305 -15.56 15.11 31.60
C ALA A 305 -16.01 13.78 32.23
N VAL A 306 -17.26 13.37 31.96
CA VAL A 306 -17.81 12.09 32.42
C VAL A 306 -17.01 10.86 31.94
N LEU A 307 -16.26 10.94 30.84
CA LEU A 307 -15.46 9.84 30.33
C LEU A 307 -14.36 9.40 31.33
N GLN A 308 -13.93 10.28 32.23
CA GLN A 308 -13.01 9.91 33.31
C GLN A 308 -13.57 8.84 34.25
N ARG A 309 -14.89 8.62 34.24
CA ARG A 309 -15.58 7.59 35.02
C ARG A 309 -15.75 6.26 34.27
N MET A 310 -15.21 6.16 33.05
CA MET A 310 -15.32 4.99 32.18
C MET A 310 -13.93 4.40 31.87
N PRO A 311 -13.15 3.95 32.87
CA PRO A 311 -11.77 3.51 32.69
C PRO A 311 -11.61 2.23 31.84
N LEU A 312 -12.70 1.49 31.63
CA LEU A 312 -12.76 0.25 30.84
C LEU A 312 -13.06 0.49 29.36
N LEU A 313 -13.11 1.75 28.90
CA LEU A 313 -13.48 2.05 27.53
C LEU A 313 -12.39 1.59 26.54
N GLU A 314 -12.78 0.72 25.60
CA GLU A 314 -11.94 0.14 24.56
C GLU A 314 -12.21 0.79 23.19
N SER A 315 -13.45 1.23 22.92
CA SER A 315 -13.83 1.88 21.66
C SER A 315 -14.60 3.16 21.91
N LEU A 316 -14.11 4.27 21.33
CA LEU A 316 -14.69 5.59 21.49
C LEU A 316 -14.87 6.28 20.14
N ASN A 317 -16.10 6.70 19.83
CA ASN A 317 -16.40 7.50 18.64
C ASN A 317 -17.01 8.85 19.02
N LEU A 318 -16.21 9.91 18.84
CA LEU A 318 -16.54 11.31 19.09
C LEU A 318 -16.72 12.11 17.77
N ALA A 319 -16.72 11.44 16.62
CA ALA A 319 -16.65 12.12 15.34
C ALA A 319 -17.82 13.10 15.10
N SER A 320 -17.56 14.23 14.44
CA SER A 320 -18.56 15.26 14.14
C SER A 320 -19.29 15.80 15.37
N THR A 321 -18.58 16.00 16.48
CA THR A 321 -19.09 16.66 17.69
C THR A 321 -18.44 18.04 17.87
N ALA A 322 -19.02 18.88 18.73
CA ALA A 322 -18.53 20.23 19.02
C ALA A 322 -17.66 20.26 20.30
N ILE A 323 -16.95 19.18 20.60
CA ILE A 323 -16.06 19.05 21.76
C ILE A 323 -14.81 19.90 21.52
N ALA A 324 -14.43 20.68 22.55
CA ALA A 324 -13.24 21.51 22.54
C ALA A 324 -12.12 20.97 23.45
N ASP A 325 -12.49 20.44 24.63
CA ASP A 325 -11.53 19.86 25.58
C ASP A 325 -11.49 18.34 25.47
N PHE A 326 -10.33 17.81 25.09
CA PHE A 326 -10.07 16.37 24.95
C PHE A 326 -9.22 15.80 26.09
N THR A 327 -8.88 16.61 27.10
CA THR A 327 -8.13 16.16 28.29
C THR A 327 -8.75 14.92 28.96
N PRO A 328 -10.09 14.78 29.07
CA PRO A 328 -10.72 13.58 29.63
C PRO A 328 -10.39 12.28 28.91
N VAL A 329 -10.00 12.31 27.64
CA VAL A 329 -9.63 11.10 26.87
C VAL A 329 -8.34 10.48 27.41
N SER A 330 -7.46 11.26 28.01
CA SER A 330 -6.15 10.80 28.51
C SER A 330 -6.24 9.76 29.65
N SER A 331 -7.38 9.65 30.35
CA SER A 331 -7.60 8.64 31.39
C SER A 331 -8.01 7.27 30.85
N LEU A 332 -8.32 7.14 29.56
CA LEU A 332 -8.88 5.93 28.95
C LEU A 332 -7.79 4.92 28.56
N SER A 333 -7.02 4.44 29.54
CA SER A 333 -5.84 3.59 29.32
C SER A 333 -6.10 2.25 28.60
N GLN A 334 -7.36 1.80 28.54
CA GLN A 334 -7.78 0.59 27.83
C GLN A 334 -8.21 0.84 26.38
N LEU A 335 -8.13 2.08 25.89
CA LEU A 335 -8.64 2.43 24.57
C LEU A 335 -7.83 1.77 23.46
N VAL A 336 -8.52 1.03 22.59
CA VAL A 336 -8.01 0.30 21.43
C VAL A 336 -8.34 1.04 20.13
N SER A 337 -9.54 1.63 20.03
CA SER A 337 -9.97 2.38 18.86
C SER A 337 -10.55 3.75 19.25
N ALA A 338 -10.04 4.80 18.60
CA ALA A 338 -10.49 6.18 18.81
C ALA A 338 -10.80 6.87 17.48
N ASN A 339 -12.04 7.34 17.34
CA ASN A 339 -12.46 8.16 16.19
C ASN A 339 -12.84 9.57 16.64
N LEU A 340 -11.98 10.53 16.28
CA LEU A 340 -12.08 11.95 16.60
C LEU A 340 -12.29 12.80 15.33
N LYS A 341 -12.67 12.16 14.22
CA LYS A 341 -12.81 12.81 12.91
C LYS A 341 -13.74 14.02 12.96
N ASN A 342 -13.37 15.10 12.27
CA ASN A 342 -14.21 16.29 12.12
C ASN A 342 -14.63 16.87 13.49
N THR A 343 -13.65 17.14 14.33
CA THR A 343 -13.82 17.78 15.64
C THR A 343 -12.80 18.93 15.79
N ALA A 344 -12.86 19.70 16.87
CA ALA A 344 -11.88 20.74 17.18
C ALA A 344 -10.55 20.19 17.76
N PHE A 345 -10.34 18.87 17.71
CA PHE A 345 -9.11 18.23 18.19
C PHE A 345 -7.87 18.83 17.49
N SER A 346 -6.85 19.16 18.28
CA SER A 346 -5.64 19.85 17.78
C SER A 346 -4.40 19.45 18.58
N ASP A 347 -4.53 19.29 19.89
CA ASP A 347 -3.47 18.82 20.76
C ASP A 347 -3.44 17.29 20.87
N ILE A 348 -2.44 16.69 20.23
CA ILE A 348 -2.19 15.25 20.20
C ILE A 348 -1.69 14.70 21.55
N SER A 349 -1.28 15.55 22.49
CA SER A 349 -0.76 15.15 23.81
C SER A 349 -1.78 14.34 24.63
N SER A 350 -3.07 14.63 24.47
CA SER A 350 -4.18 13.97 25.18
C SER A 350 -4.31 12.47 24.89
N ILE A 351 -3.77 12.00 23.76
CA ILE A 351 -3.80 10.58 23.38
C ILE A 351 -2.42 9.90 23.41
N GLY A 352 -1.34 10.66 23.61
CA GLY A 352 0.04 10.14 23.50
C GLY A 352 0.43 9.07 24.54
N LYS A 353 -0.42 8.83 25.55
CA LYS A 353 -0.24 7.81 26.60
C LYS A 353 -1.12 6.57 26.41
N LEU A 354 -1.96 6.54 25.37
CA LEU A 354 -2.91 5.45 25.13
C LEU A 354 -2.21 4.27 24.44
N ASN A 355 -1.31 3.61 25.16
CA ASN A 355 -0.40 2.59 24.59
C ASN A 355 -1.10 1.32 24.04
N ASN A 356 -2.41 1.17 24.30
CA ASN A 356 -3.23 0.09 23.77
C ASN A 356 -3.93 0.43 22.44
N LEU A 357 -3.73 1.63 21.92
CA LEU A 357 -4.43 2.09 20.72
C LEU A 357 -3.89 1.40 19.47
N ASP A 358 -4.77 0.70 18.77
CA ASP A 358 -4.53 0.01 17.51
C ASP A 358 -5.02 0.84 16.32
N GLU A 359 -6.12 1.58 16.50
CA GLU A 359 -6.73 2.42 15.47
C GLU A 359 -6.97 3.86 15.95
N LEU A 360 -6.46 4.83 15.19
CA LEU A 360 -6.68 6.26 15.44
C LEU A 360 -7.16 6.98 14.19
N ASN A 361 -8.31 7.63 14.28
CA ASN A 361 -8.82 8.51 13.23
C ASN A 361 -8.94 9.94 13.74
N ILE A 362 -8.07 10.82 13.23
CA ILE A 362 -8.05 12.27 13.49
C ILE A 362 -8.21 13.05 12.18
N ALA A 363 -8.89 12.47 11.19
CA ALA A 363 -9.16 13.14 9.92
C ALA A 363 -9.98 14.42 10.10
N GLN A 364 -9.75 15.44 9.27
CA GLN A 364 -10.47 16.72 9.32
C GLN A 364 -10.41 17.39 10.70
N THR A 365 -9.28 17.26 11.38
CA THR A 365 -9.00 17.95 12.65
C THR A 365 -7.97 19.07 12.42
N GLN A 366 -7.67 19.86 13.46
CA GLN A 366 -6.69 20.95 13.38
C GLN A 366 -5.28 20.51 13.80
N VAL A 367 -5.01 19.21 13.83
CA VAL A 367 -3.70 18.65 14.16
C VAL A 367 -2.66 19.03 13.10
N ARG A 368 -1.50 19.49 13.57
CA ARG A 368 -0.33 19.89 12.76
C ARG A 368 0.91 19.05 13.03
N GLU A 369 1.06 18.57 14.25
CA GLU A 369 2.26 17.87 14.72
C GLU A 369 1.89 16.53 15.34
N LEU A 370 2.78 15.54 15.19
CA LEU A 370 2.57 14.17 15.65
C LEU A 370 3.57 13.72 16.73
N ALA A 371 4.31 14.66 17.34
CA ALA A 371 5.47 14.38 18.18
C ALA A 371 5.23 13.33 19.30
N THR A 372 4.03 13.32 19.90
CA THR A 372 3.67 12.41 21.00
C THR A 372 3.20 11.03 20.54
N LEU A 373 2.92 10.82 19.24
CA LEU A 373 2.42 9.53 18.73
C LEU A 373 3.47 8.43 18.75
N GLY A 374 4.76 8.75 18.76
CA GLY A 374 5.84 7.75 18.71
C GLY A 374 5.84 6.74 19.87
N GLY A 375 5.06 6.98 20.93
CA GLY A 375 4.84 6.04 22.04
C GLY A 375 3.75 5.00 21.80
N LEU A 376 2.89 5.16 20.79
CA LEU A 376 1.75 4.27 20.51
C LEU A 376 2.17 3.01 19.77
N LYS A 377 2.99 2.17 20.42
CA LYS A 377 3.66 1.03 19.78
C LYS A 377 2.73 -0.04 19.20
N LYS A 378 1.46 -0.10 19.60
CA LYS A 378 0.46 -1.01 19.02
C LYS A 378 -0.30 -0.46 17.83
N LEU A 379 -0.14 0.83 17.50
CA LEU A 379 -0.94 1.48 16.47
C LEU A 379 -0.70 0.82 15.11
N GLU A 380 -1.76 0.26 14.53
CA GLU A 380 -1.76 -0.41 13.22
C GLU A 380 -2.34 0.48 12.13
N MET A 381 -3.33 1.31 12.45
CA MET A 381 -3.99 2.21 11.50
C MET A 381 -4.03 3.65 12.02
N LEU A 382 -3.48 4.56 11.23
CA LEU A 382 -3.54 6.00 11.48
C LEU A 382 -4.22 6.72 10.30
N THR A 383 -5.28 7.47 10.60
CA THR A 383 -5.93 8.36 9.63
C THR A 383 -5.75 9.82 10.03
N ILE A 384 -5.01 10.56 9.20
CA ILE A 384 -4.72 11.99 9.28
C ILE A 384 -5.19 12.73 8.01
N ASP A 385 -6.14 12.16 7.28
CA ASP A 385 -6.73 12.77 6.08
C ASP A 385 -7.22 14.20 6.37
N SER A 386 -6.94 15.13 5.46
CA SER A 386 -7.37 16.54 5.56
C SER A 386 -6.93 17.22 6.87
N THR A 387 -5.73 16.91 7.35
CA THR A 387 -5.07 17.63 8.44
C THR A 387 -3.97 18.55 7.90
N GLN A 388 -3.39 19.38 8.75
CA GLN A 388 -2.28 20.26 8.40
C GLN A 388 -0.91 19.64 8.72
N VAL A 389 -0.86 18.31 8.86
CA VAL A 389 0.37 17.57 9.15
C VAL A 389 1.31 17.60 7.94
N GLN A 390 2.55 18.00 8.20
CA GLN A 390 3.65 17.96 7.24
C GLN A 390 4.77 17.02 7.69
N ASP A 391 5.19 17.13 8.95
CA ASP A 391 6.24 16.27 9.52
C ASP A 391 5.65 14.99 10.11
N ILE A 392 6.08 13.86 9.56
CA ILE A 392 5.72 12.51 10.01
C ILE A 392 6.89 11.76 10.65
N SER A 393 7.97 12.46 11.03
CA SER A 393 9.16 11.90 11.68
C SER A 393 8.82 11.01 12.89
N ALA A 394 7.81 11.41 13.68
CA ALA A 394 7.33 10.66 14.84
C ALA A 394 6.80 9.25 14.49
N LEU A 395 6.30 9.05 13.27
CA LEU A 395 5.74 7.76 12.81
C LEU A 395 6.82 6.69 12.61
N SER A 396 8.10 7.08 12.48
CA SER A 396 9.24 6.14 12.36
C SER A 396 9.38 5.18 13.55
N LYS A 397 8.75 5.49 14.68
CA LYS A 397 8.73 4.65 15.88
C LYS A 397 7.56 3.66 15.94
N LEU A 398 6.61 3.71 15.01
CA LEU A 398 5.40 2.89 15.02
C LEU A 398 5.61 1.57 14.29
N GLU A 399 6.33 0.66 14.91
CA GLU A 399 6.78 -0.61 14.29
C GLU A 399 5.63 -1.53 13.82
N ASN A 400 4.43 -1.39 14.41
CA ASN A 400 3.23 -2.14 14.03
C ASN A 400 2.32 -1.41 13.04
N LEU A 401 2.67 -0.20 12.59
CA LEU A 401 1.84 0.55 11.65
C LEU A 401 1.74 -0.19 10.32
N LYS A 402 0.52 -0.57 9.94
CA LYS A 402 0.18 -1.26 8.69
C LYS A 402 -0.35 -0.29 7.65
N GLN A 403 -1.13 0.70 8.08
CA GLN A 403 -1.80 1.63 7.17
C GLN A 403 -1.74 3.07 7.66
N LEU A 404 -1.29 3.96 6.77
CA LEU A 404 -1.36 5.40 6.92
C LEU A 404 -2.32 6.00 5.89
N ASN A 405 -3.38 6.65 6.34
CA ASN A 405 -4.26 7.47 5.49
C ASN A 405 -3.93 8.94 5.73
N ALA A 406 -3.38 9.61 4.72
CA ALA A 406 -2.96 11.00 4.79
C ALA A 406 -3.33 11.81 3.54
N ASN A 407 -4.46 11.47 2.92
CA ASN A 407 -4.96 12.19 1.76
C ASN A 407 -5.25 13.64 2.14
N TYR A 408 -5.03 14.60 1.23
CA TYR A 408 -5.25 16.03 1.47
C TYR A 408 -4.48 16.58 2.68
N SER A 409 -3.36 15.97 3.05
CA SER A 409 -2.42 16.50 4.04
C SER A 409 -1.26 17.24 3.35
N LEU A 410 -0.30 17.74 4.13
CA LEU A 410 0.85 18.50 3.61
C LEU A 410 2.14 17.65 3.56
N ILE A 411 2.02 16.32 3.69
CA ILE A 411 3.17 15.41 3.66
C ILE A 411 3.88 15.51 2.31
N SER A 412 5.19 15.70 2.35
CA SER A 412 6.05 15.81 1.16
C SER A 412 7.23 14.85 1.18
N ASP A 413 7.46 14.15 2.30
CA ASP A 413 8.55 13.20 2.47
C ASP A 413 8.03 11.91 3.10
N LEU A 414 8.40 10.77 2.52
CA LEU A 414 8.05 9.43 3.00
C LEU A 414 9.21 8.72 3.70
N LYS A 415 10.43 9.29 3.70
CA LYS A 415 11.62 8.68 4.32
C LYS A 415 11.42 8.20 5.76
N PRO A 416 10.69 8.91 6.64
CA PRO A 416 10.45 8.44 8.01
C PRO A 416 9.80 7.05 8.08
N LEU A 417 9.08 6.64 7.04
CA LEU A 417 8.32 5.39 6.98
C LEU A 417 9.14 4.21 6.42
N GLN A 418 10.32 4.47 5.83
CA GLN A 418 11.08 3.47 5.07
C GLN A 418 11.51 2.25 5.90
N LYS A 419 11.69 2.42 7.21
CA LYS A 419 12.16 1.35 8.13
C LYS A 419 11.03 0.62 8.85
N LEU A 420 9.77 0.93 8.55
CA LEU A 420 8.63 0.29 9.21
C LEU A 420 8.40 -1.12 8.62
N PRO A 421 8.56 -2.20 9.42
CA PRO A 421 8.59 -3.56 8.89
C PRO A 421 7.22 -4.08 8.44
N ASN A 422 6.15 -3.54 9.02
CA ASN A 422 4.78 -4.00 8.81
C ASN A 422 3.95 -3.03 7.95
N LEU A 423 4.55 -1.98 7.39
CA LEU A 423 3.80 -0.98 6.63
C LEU A 423 3.39 -1.53 5.27
N GLU A 424 2.08 -1.64 5.05
CA GLU A 424 1.51 -2.22 3.84
C GLU A 424 0.98 -1.15 2.89
N LYS A 425 0.38 -0.07 3.42
CA LYS A 425 -0.32 0.93 2.61
C LYS A 425 -0.11 2.35 3.10
N ILE A 426 0.12 3.25 2.15
CA ILE A 426 0.15 4.69 2.36
C ILE A 426 -0.83 5.34 1.37
N TYR A 427 -1.88 5.98 1.86
CA TYR A 427 -2.76 6.80 1.04
C TYR A 427 -2.34 8.27 1.18
N CYS A 428 -1.97 8.89 0.07
CA CYS A 428 -1.44 10.25 0.02
C CYS A 428 -1.94 11.01 -1.21
N ASP A 429 -3.17 10.74 -1.66
CA ASP A 429 -3.85 11.52 -2.69
C ASP A 429 -3.86 13.00 -2.31
N GLN A 430 -3.60 13.88 -3.27
CA GLN A 430 -3.65 15.34 -3.05
C GLN A 430 -2.69 15.81 -1.96
N THR A 431 -1.50 15.22 -1.93
CA THR A 431 -0.36 15.69 -1.13
C THR A 431 0.77 16.17 -2.04
N PRO A 432 1.77 16.90 -1.53
CA PRO A 432 2.98 17.18 -2.29
C PRO A 432 3.85 15.97 -2.68
N VAL A 433 3.51 14.74 -2.25
CA VAL A 433 4.21 13.51 -2.68
C VAL A 433 3.98 13.30 -4.18
N LYS A 434 5.04 13.46 -4.96
CA LYS A 434 5.03 13.25 -6.41
C LYS A 434 5.33 11.80 -6.77
N LYS A 435 5.02 11.45 -8.01
CA LYS A 435 5.29 10.16 -8.64
C LYS A 435 6.72 9.65 -8.38
N GLU A 436 7.74 10.47 -8.62
CA GLU A 436 9.14 10.02 -8.50
C GLU A 436 9.49 9.61 -7.06
N LEU A 437 8.91 10.30 -6.07
CA LEU A 437 9.10 9.97 -4.67
C LEU A 437 8.34 8.69 -4.29
N ALA A 438 7.10 8.53 -4.76
CA ALA A 438 6.30 7.34 -4.51
C ALA A 438 6.96 6.08 -5.11
N GLU A 439 7.44 6.16 -6.36
CA GLU A 439 8.12 5.06 -7.04
C GLU A 439 9.45 4.70 -6.37
N SER A 440 10.27 5.69 -6.05
CA SER A 440 11.54 5.44 -5.34
C SER A 440 11.32 4.86 -3.94
N PHE A 441 10.26 5.26 -3.24
CA PHE A 441 9.86 4.65 -1.98
C PHE A 441 9.43 3.19 -2.16
N MET A 442 8.56 2.88 -3.13
CA MET A 442 8.12 1.51 -3.39
C MET A 442 9.27 0.60 -3.85
N LEU A 443 10.28 1.14 -4.55
CA LEU A 443 11.49 0.39 -4.90
C LEU A 443 12.30 -0.02 -3.67
N LEU A 444 12.41 0.87 -2.68
CA LEU A 444 13.10 0.63 -1.41
C LEU A 444 12.28 -0.24 -0.45
N CYS A 445 10.95 -0.15 -0.52
CA CYS A 445 9.98 -0.81 0.34
C CYS A 445 8.97 -1.61 -0.50
N PRO A 446 9.37 -2.73 -1.14
CA PRO A 446 8.56 -3.43 -2.13
C PRO A 446 7.26 -4.07 -1.60
N LYS A 447 7.12 -4.16 -0.27
CA LYS A 447 5.90 -4.65 0.39
C LYS A 447 4.87 -3.54 0.64
N THR A 448 5.27 -2.27 0.54
CA THR A 448 4.42 -1.13 0.83
C THR A 448 3.89 -0.54 -0.47
N LEU A 449 2.57 -0.44 -0.58
CA LEU A 449 1.90 0.23 -1.68
C LEU A 449 1.68 1.71 -1.33
N VAL A 450 2.20 2.60 -2.17
CA VAL A 450 1.92 4.04 -2.10
C VAL A 450 0.79 4.35 -3.07
N ILE A 451 -0.37 4.75 -2.54
CA ILE A 451 -1.53 5.19 -3.30
C ILE A 451 -1.51 6.72 -3.35
N TYR A 452 -1.27 7.24 -4.54
CA TYR A 452 -1.23 8.66 -4.87
C TYR A 452 -1.92 8.87 -6.22
N ASP A 453 -2.36 10.11 -6.50
CA ASP A 453 -3.05 10.50 -7.74
C ASP A 453 -4.13 9.49 -8.21
N SER A 454 -4.84 8.86 -7.26
CA SER A 454 -5.74 7.75 -7.58
C SER A 454 -6.95 8.19 -8.41
N HIS A 455 -7.33 9.47 -8.32
CA HIS A 455 -8.34 10.07 -9.19
C HIS A 455 -7.89 10.12 -10.65
N ASP A 456 -6.63 10.48 -10.90
CA ASP A 456 -6.05 10.53 -12.25
C ASP A 456 -5.92 9.12 -12.83
N LEU A 457 -5.52 8.15 -12.01
CA LEU A 457 -5.48 6.74 -12.42
C LEU A 457 -6.88 6.22 -12.75
N LYS A 458 -7.90 6.57 -11.95
CA LYS A 458 -9.28 6.17 -12.22
C LYS A 458 -9.82 6.82 -13.49
N THR A 459 -9.50 8.09 -13.72
CA THR A 459 -9.87 8.80 -14.95
C THR A 459 -9.18 8.20 -16.17
N TRP A 460 -7.88 7.90 -16.07
CA TRP A 460 -7.13 7.19 -17.10
C TRP A 460 -7.76 5.84 -17.41
N TRP A 461 -8.07 5.02 -16.39
CA TRP A 461 -8.73 3.72 -16.56
C TRP A 461 -10.08 3.85 -17.26
N SER A 462 -10.91 4.79 -16.83
CA SER A 462 -12.23 5.03 -17.44
C SER A 462 -12.11 5.40 -18.92
N ALA A 463 -11.09 6.17 -19.30
CA ALA A 463 -10.82 6.60 -20.67
C ALA A 463 -10.24 5.49 -21.58
N LEU A 464 -9.78 4.36 -21.03
CA LEU A 464 -9.24 3.26 -21.83
C LEU A 464 -10.31 2.61 -22.73
N THR A 465 -9.91 2.26 -23.94
CA THR A 465 -10.72 1.43 -24.85
C THR A 465 -10.92 0.02 -24.25
N PRO A 466 -11.96 -0.71 -24.67
CA PRO A 466 -12.19 -2.08 -24.19
C PRO A 466 -10.99 -3.01 -24.40
N GLY A 467 -10.27 -2.88 -25.53
CA GLY A 467 -9.06 -3.66 -25.81
C GLY A 467 -7.93 -3.37 -24.81
N TRP A 468 -7.71 -2.11 -24.45
CA TRP A 468 -6.73 -1.74 -23.43
C TRP A 468 -7.12 -2.21 -22.04
N LYS A 469 -8.40 -2.12 -21.66
CA LYS A 469 -8.91 -2.65 -20.38
C LYS A 469 -8.67 -4.14 -20.28
N GLU A 470 -8.95 -4.91 -21.34
CA GLU A 470 -8.70 -6.36 -21.36
C GLU A 470 -7.23 -6.71 -21.11
N ILE A 471 -6.31 -6.05 -21.82
CA ILE A 471 -4.86 -6.28 -21.69
C ILE A 471 -4.38 -5.94 -20.27
N ILE A 472 -4.72 -4.74 -19.78
CA ILE A 472 -4.25 -4.30 -18.47
C ILE A 472 -4.90 -5.12 -17.35
N SER A 473 -6.19 -5.47 -17.47
CA SER A 473 -6.86 -6.39 -16.54
C SER A 473 -6.16 -7.75 -16.47
N LYS A 474 -5.75 -8.29 -17.61
CA LYS A 474 -5.04 -9.59 -17.65
C LYS A 474 -3.65 -9.51 -17.02
N ILE A 475 -2.89 -8.45 -17.28
CA ILE A 475 -1.52 -8.28 -16.77
C ILE A 475 -1.53 -7.99 -15.27
N ALA A 476 -2.37 -7.04 -14.85
CA ALA A 476 -2.46 -6.63 -13.45
C ALA A 476 -3.32 -7.57 -12.60
N LYS A 477 -4.04 -8.52 -13.20
CA LYS A 477 -5.00 -9.43 -12.54
C LYS A 477 -6.11 -8.67 -11.80
N ILE A 478 -6.72 -7.71 -12.48
CA ILE A 478 -7.73 -6.81 -11.90
C ILE A 478 -9.08 -6.95 -12.61
N ASN A 479 -10.14 -6.67 -11.86
CA ASN A 479 -11.53 -6.71 -12.35
C ASN A 479 -11.86 -5.51 -13.27
N SER A 480 -13.07 -5.50 -13.82
CA SER A 480 -13.55 -4.44 -14.73
C SER A 480 -13.76 -3.08 -14.05
N ASP A 481 -14.01 -3.07 -12.74
CA ASP A 481 -14.06 -1.87 -11.89
C ASP A 481 -12.97 -1.95 -10.81
N PRO A 482 -11.72 -1.57 -11.16
CA PRO A 482 -10.60 -1.71 -10.25
C PRO A 482 -10.65 -0.69 -9.11
N THR A 483 -10.24 -1.17 -7.94
CA THR A 483 -9.99 -0.38 -6.75
C THR A 483 -8.80 0.57 -6.95
N LYS A 484 -8.67 1.58 -6.08
CA LYS A 484 -7.54 2.53 -6.14
C LYS A 484 -6.20 1.84 -5.96
N GLU A 485 -6.17 0.81 -5.11
CA GLU A 485 -5.01 0.00 -4.79
C GLU A 485 -4.61 -0.89 -5.97
N GLU A 486 -5.59 -1.47 -6.67
CA GLU A 486 -5.35 -2.19 -7.92
C GLU A 486 -4.76 -1.26 -8.98
N LEU A 487 -5.34 -0.07 -9.17
CA LEU A 487 -4.82 0.93 -10.11
C LEU A 487 -3.42 1.42 -9.75
N ALA A 488 -3.12 1.64 -8.47
CA ALA A 488 -1.81 2.07 -8.02
C ALA A 488 -0.71 1.04 -8.34
N ARG A 489 -1.05 -0.25 -8.36
CA ARG A 489 -0.10 -1.32 -8.75
C ARG A 489 0.20 -1.34 -10.25
N ILE A 490 -0.72 -0.86 -11.09
CA ILE A 490 -0.55 -0.85 -12.56
C ILE A 490 0.61 0.06 -12.99
N GLY A 491 0.84 1.17 -12.26
CA GLY A 491 1.96 2.08 -12.56
C GLY A 491 3.34 1.43 -12.49
N ASN A 492 3.47 0.30 -11.78
CA ASN A 492 4.73 -0.43 -11.59
C ASN A 492 4.93 -1.59 -12.58
N ILE A 493 4.08 -1.74 -13.60
CA ILE A 493 4.27 -2.77 -14.63
C ILE A 493 5.54 -2.47 -15.43
N ASP A 494 6.41 -3.48 -15.53
CA ASP A 494 7.71 -3.39 -16.22
C ASP A 494 7.68 -3.96 -17.65
N SER A 495 6.63 -4.70 -17.99
CA SER A 495 6.51 -5.42 -19.25
C SER A 495 5.06 -5.51 -19.68
N ILE A 496 4.81 -5.23 -20.96
CA ILE A 496 3.47 -5.28 -21.53
C ILE A 496 3.48 -6.01 -22.86
N ASN A 497 2.58 -6.99 -22.99
CA ASN A 497 2.39 -7.76 -24.22
C ASN A 497 0.93 -7.72 -24.64
N PHE A 498 0.69 -7.09 -25.78
CA PHE A 498 -0.59 -7.01 -26.44
C PHE A 498 -0.50 -7.39 -27.92
N GLY A 499 0.53 -8.17 -28.27
CA GLY A 499 0.71 -8.67 -29.63
C GLY A 499 -0.51 -9.46 -30.12
N SER A 500 -0.85 -9.29 -31.40
CA SER A 500 -2.02 -9.87 -32.07
C SER A 500 -3.38 -9.32 -31.62
N ASN A 501 -3.41 -8.31 -30.73
CA ASN A 501 -4.64 -7.63 -30.38
C ASN A 501 -4.98 -6.55 -31.42
N LYS A 502 -5.88 -6.89 -32.36
CA LYS A 502 -6.30 -5.99 -33.45
C LYS A 502 -7.13 -4.79 -32.99
N LEU A 503 -7.64 -4.80 -31.75
CA LEU A 503 -8.41 -3.68 -31.20
C LEU A 503 -7.50 -2.53 -30.75
N ILE A 504 -6.20 -2.78 -30.59
CA ILE A 504 -5.23 -1.76 -30.21
C ILE A 504 -4.64 -1.13 -31.47
N THR A 505 -4.97 0.14 -31.66
CA THR A 505 -4.60 0.96 -32.82
C THR A 505 -3.64 2.09 -32.47
N ASP A 506 -3.48 2.41 -31.19
CA ASP A 506 -2.64 3.49 -30.68
C ASP A 506 -1.95 3.09 -29.36
N LEU A 507 -0.93 3.84 -28.97
CA LEU A 507 -0.13 3.60 -27.77
C LEU A 507 -0.37 4.65 -26.67
N GLU A 508 -1.38 5.51 -26.78
CA GLU A 508 -1.61 6.63 -25.85
C GLU A 508 -1.68 6.18 -24.38
N PRO A 509 -2.34 5.06 -24.03
CA PRO A 509 -2.37 4.57 -22.66
C PRO A 509 -1.00 4.29 -22.03
N LEU A 510 0.01 3.96 -22.85
CA LEU A 510 1.36 3.66 -22.37
C LEU A 510 2.04 4.88 -21.74
N ARG A 511 1.62 6.12 -22.04
CA ARG A 511 2.21 7.33 -21.43
C ARG A 511 2.16 7.33 -19.89
N LYS A 512 1.18 6.65 -19.30
CA LYS A 512 1.06 6.49 -17.85
C LYS A 512 1.94 5.38 -17.28
N LEU A 513 2.34 4.40 -18.10
CA LEU A 513 3.12 3.22 -17.72
C LEU A 513 4.63 3.43 -17.96
N GLN A 514 5.24 4.40 -17.28
CA GLN A 514 6.61 4.83 -17.62
C GLN A 514 7.72 3.86 -17.20
N ASN A 515 7.42 2.85 -16.39
CA ASN A 515 8.38 1.84 -15.91
C ASN A 515 8.58 0.67 -16.87
N LEU A 516 7.99 0.72 -18.07
CA LEU A 516 8.11 -0.34 -19.06
C LEU A 516 9.54 -0.48 -19.59
N SER A 517 10.08 -1.68 -19.43
CA SER A 517 11.33 -2.16 -20.01
C SER A 517 11.12 -3.03 -21.26
N VAL A 518 9.93 -3.63 -21.40
CA VAL A 518 9.58 -4.49 -22.53
C VAL A 518 8.20 -4.13 -23.08
N ILE A 519 8.12 -3.84 -24.38
CA ILE A 519 6.86 -3.60 -25.09
C ILE A 519 6.75 -4.57 -26.27
N ILE A 520 5.71 -5.41 -26.24
CA ILE A 520 5.38 -6.36 -27.31
C ILE A 520 4.04 -5.97 -27.93
N ALA A 521 4.11 -5.44 -29.15
CA ALA A 521 3.01 -4.83 -29.91
C ALA A 521 2.89 -5.38 -31.34
N ASN A 522 3.48 -6.55 -31.62
CA ASN A 522 3.47 -7.16 -32.95
C ASN A 522 2.05 -7.54 -33.42
N ASN A 523 1.80 -7.57 -34.73
CA ASN A 523 0.50 -7.90 -35.33
C ASN A 523 -0.65 -6.99 -34.85
N THR A 524 -0.37 -5.70 -34.65
CA THR A 524 -1.37 -4.67 -34.29
C THR A 524 -1.49 -3.63 -35.39
N ALA A 525 -2.46 -2.71 -35.28
CA ALA A 525 -2.69 -1.66 -36.26
C ALA A 525 -1.96 -0.34 -35.94
N ILE A 526 -0.99 -0.36 -35.02
CA ILE A 526 -0.27 0.84 -34.60
C ILE A 526 0.58 1.43 -35.74
N ARG A 527 0.74 2.75 -35.68
CA ARG A 527 1.52 3.56 -36.65
C ARG A 527 2.44 4.56 -35.96
N ASP A 528 2.00 5.12 -34.83
CA ASP A 528 2.70 6.18 -34.13
C ASP A 528 3.38 5.65 -32.86
N LEU A 529 4.69 5.90 -32.73
CA LEU A 529 5.50 5.57 -31.55
C LEU A 529 5.69 6.77 -30.61
N SER A 530 5.13 7.95 -30.91
CA SER A 530 5.24 9.15 -30.06
C SER A 530 4.81 8.93 -28.59
N PRO A 531 3.83 8.07 -28.28
CA PRO A 531 3.49 7.77 -26.88
C PRO A 531 4.62 7.12 -26.08
N ILE A 532 5.56 6.45 -26.75
CA ILE A 532 6.66 5.74 -26.07
C ILE A 532 7.99 6.52 -26.00
N ARG A 533 8.04 7.75 -26.53
CA ARG A 533 9.27 8.58 -26.62
C ARG A 533 10.00 8.80 -25.29
N ASP A 534 9.28 8.83 -24.17
CA ASP A 534 9.86 9.14 -22.85
C ASP A 534 10.14 7.88 -21.99
N HIS A 535 10.01 6.67 -22.54
CA HIS A 535 10.25 5.40 -21.83
C HIS A 535 11.75 5.06 -21.77
N LYS A 536 12.51 5.87 -21.02
CA LYS A 536 13.98 5.81 -20.99
C LYS A 536 14.57 4.47 -20.49
N GLN A 537 13.76 3.63 -19.85
CA GLN A 537 14.14 2.30 -19.38
C GLN A 537 13.82 1.17 -20.37
N LEU A 538 13.27 1.49 -21.55
CA LEU A 538 12.88 0.51 -22.54
C LEU A 538 14.12 -0.24 -23.08
N LEU A 539 14.14 -1.56 -22.91
CA LEU A 539 15.20 -2.47 -23.35
C LEU A 539 14.83 -3.19 -24.65
N LEU A 540 13.55 -3.60 -24.78
CA LEU A 540 13.05 -4.36 -25.92
C LEU A 540 11.75 -3.75 -26.45
N LEU A 541 11.72 -3.50 -27.76
CA LEU A 541 10.53 -3.11 -28.49
C LEU A 541 10.25 -4.11 -29.62
N ASN A 542 9.06 -4.71 -29.61
CA ASN A 542 8.59 -5.56 -30.70
C ASN A 542 7.35 -4.96 -31.36
N ILE A 543 7.50 -4.52 -32.60
CA ILE A 543 6.47 -3.90 -33.45
C ILE A 543 6.32 -4.65 -34.78
N CYS A 544 6.73 -5.93 -34.87
CA CYS A 544 6.65 -6.69 -36.11
C CYS A 544 5.21 -6.74 -36.67
N ASN A 545 5.06 -6.72 -38.00
CA ASN A 545 3.77 -6.72 -38.69
C ASN A 545 2.85 -5.57 -38.23
N THR A 546 3.39 -4.35 -38.18
CA THR A 546 2.63 -3.11 -37.93
C THR A 546 2.78 -2.14 -39.09
N SER A 547 2.09 -1.00 -39.04
CA SER A 547 2.19 0.05 -40.08
C SER A 547 3.11 1.20 -39.65
N VAL A 548 4.01 0.95 -38.70
CA VAL A 548 5.01 1.94 -38.26
C VAL A 548 6.01 2.21 -39.39
N ASN A 549 6.27 3.49 -39.66
CA ASN A 549 7.24 3.96 -40.64
C ASN A 549 8.28 4.93 -40.07
N ASP A 550 7.99 5.56 -38.92
CA ASP A 550 8.85 6.54 -38.27
C ASP A 550 9.40 6.02 -36.94
N LEU A 551 10.73 5.99 -36.84
CA LEU A 551 11.47 5.59 -35.64
C LEU A 551 11.99 6.78 -34.83
N THR A 552 11.72 8.03 -35.25
CA THR A 552 12.15 9.26 -34.55
C THR A 552 11.82 9.26 -33.05
N PRO A 553 10.65 8.75 -32.60
CA PRO A 553 10.34 8.67 -31.17
C PRO A 553 11.32 7.83 -30.34
N LEU A 554 12.09 6.93 -30.96
CA LEU A 554 13.02 6.04 -30.25
C LEU A 554 14.39 6.69 -29.99
N ARG A 555 14.71 7.81 -30.63
CA ARG A 555 16.07 8.40 -30.68
C ARG A 555 16.69 8.74 -29.32
N LEU A 556 15.89 8.93 -28.26
CA LEU A 556 16.36 9.25 -26.91
C LEU A 556 16.34 8.05 -25.95
N LEU A 557 15.97 6.86 -26.42
CA LEU A 557 15.84 5.65 -25.61
C LEU A 557 17.20 4.94 -25.47
N ASN A 558 18.13 5.56 -24.76
CA ASN A 558 19.53 5.12 -24.67
C ASN A 558 19.75 3.75 -23.98
N GLN A 559 18.71 3.14 -23.40
CA GLN A 559 18.79 1.78 -22.85
C GLN A 559 18.29 0.70 -23.83
N LEU A 560 17.76 1.10 -24.98
CA LEU A 560 17.17 0.20 -25.96
C LEU A 560 18.24 -0.71 -26.56
N LYS A 561 18.03 -2.03 -26.43
CA LYS A 561 18.95 -3.08 -26.90
C LYS A 561 18.43 -3.79 -28.13
N ILE A 562 17.13 -4.07 -28.17
CA ILE A 562 16.53 -4.91 -29.20
C ILE A 562 15.31 -4.22 -29.81
N VAL A 563 15.32 -4.09 -31.14
CA VAL A 563 14.18 -3.61 -31.93
C VAL A 563 13.76 -4.70 -32.90
N LEU A 564 12.56 -5.25 -32.71
CA LEU A 564 11.94 -6.19 -33.64
C LEU A 564 10.89 -5.44 -34.46
N ALA A 565 11.13 -5.25 -35.75
CA ALA A 565 10.30 -4.45 -36.65
C ALA A 565 10.17 -5.08 -38.06
N ASP A 566 10.26 -6.41 -38.13
CA ASP A 566 9.98 -7.17 -39.37
C ASP A 566 8.58 -6.82 -39.89
N ARG A 567 8.42 -6.69 -41.21
CA ARG A 567 7.17 -6.34 -41.90
C ARG A 567 6.57 -5.01 -41.47
N CYS A 568 7.42 -4.01 -41.21
CA CYS A 568 7.03 -2.62 -41.01
C CYS A 568 7.29 -1.79 -42.27
N GLN A 569 6.88 -0.52 -42.27
CA GLN A 569 7.07 0.42 -43.40
C GLN A 569 8.29 1.33 -43.20
N ILE A 570 9.28 0.86 -42.45
CA ILE A 570 10.49 1.61 -42.11
C ILE A 570 11.41 1.68 -43.33
N THR A 571 11.87 2.88 -43.68
CA THR A 571 12.82 3.10 -44.79
C THR A 571 14.17 3.65 -44.33
N SER A 572 14.25 4.20 -43.11
CA SER A 572 15.46 4.81 -42.57
C SER A 572 15.74 4.34 -41.14
N LEU A 573 17.02 4.11 -40.85
CA LEU A 573 17.54 3.75 -39.53
C LEU A 573 18.27 4.92 -38.83
N GLU A 574 18.29 6.12 -39.42
CA GLU A 574 18.94 7.31 -38.83
C GLU A 574 18.54 7.56 -37.37
N PRO A 575 17.25 7.46 -36.97
CA PRO A 575 16.86 7.73 -35.60
C PRO A 575 17.52 6.82 -34.56
N LEU A 576 17.94 5.63 -34.96
CA LEU A 576 18.56 4.63 -34.09
C LEU A 576 20.08 4.80 -33.98
N GLN A 577 20.72 5.57 -34.87
CA GLN A 577 22.19 5.64 -34.94
C GLN A 577 22.86 6.16 -33.66
N LYS A 578 22.16 6.98 -32.87
CA LYS A 578 22.68 7.60 -31.64
C LYS A 578 22.41 6.79 -30.37
N ILE A 579 21.69 5.67 -30.48
CA ILE A 579 21.36 4.84 -29.33
C ILE A 579 22.55 3.93 -29.04
N ASN A 580 23.32 4.30 -28.02
CA ASN A 580 24.48 3.52 -27.58
C ASN A 580 24.02 2.20 -26.94
N GLY A 581 24.56 1.07 -27.39
CA GLY A 581 24.27 -0.24 -26.81
C GLY A 581 23.15 -1.02 -27.49
N LEU A 582 22.69 -0.59 -28.67
CA LEU A 582 21.87 -1.43 -29.54
C LEU A 582 22.61 -2.73 -29.89
N GLU A 583 21.95 -3.86 -29.63
CA GLU A 583 22.50 -5.19 -29.84
C GLU A 583 21.94 -5.83 -31.12
N LYS A 584 20.63 -5.67 -31.38
CA LYS A 584 19.93 -6.32 -32.49
C LYS A 584 18.80 -5.47 -33.06
N ILE A 585 18.75 -5.38 -34.38
CA ILE A 585 17.64 -4.77 -35.14
C ILE A 585 17.15 -5.77 -36.18
N TYR A 586 15.84 -5.98 -36.23
CA TYR A 586 15.19 -6.84 -37.20
C TYR A 586 14.20 -5.99 -38.02
N VAL A 587 14.43 -5.89 -39.32
CA VAL A 587 13.67 -5.06 -40.26
C VAL A 587 13.46 -5.80 -41.59
N ASP A 588 13.29 -7.12 -41.54
CA ASP A 588 12.95 -7.91 -42.72
C ASP A 588 11.64 -7.45 -43.35
N GLU A 589 11.54 -7.54 -44.68
CA GLU A 589 10.32 -7.13 -45.42
C GLU A 589 9.89 -5.67 -45.10
N SER A 590 10.86 -4.80 -44.81
CA SER A 590 10.71 -3.35 -44.72
C SER A 590 11.22 -2.63 -45.97
N GLY A 591 11.29 -1.30 -45.93
CA GLY A 591 11.90 -0.48 -46.98
C GLY A 591 13.41 -0.25 -46.82
N VAL A 592 14.05 -0.86 -45.82
CA VAL A 592 15.51 -0.76 -45.60
C VAL A 592 16.26 -1.51 -46.70
N ASN A 593 17.19 -0.80 -47.35
CA ASN A 593 18.06 -1.33 -48.41
C ASN A 593 19.54 -1.29 -47.99
N ASP A 594 20.43 -1.79 -48.85
CA ASP A 594 21.88 -1.87 -48.59
C ASP A 594 22.55 -0.51 -48.33
N ILE A 595 22.02 0.60 -48.88
CA ILE A 595 22.56 1.94 -48.62
C ILE A 595 22.31 2.31 -47.17
N ASN A 596 21.04 2.24 -46.73
CA ASN A 596 20.67 2.58 -45.35
C ASN A 596 21.29 1.62 -44.33
N ALA A 597 21.42 0.33 -44.67
CA ALA A 597 22.10 -0.65 -43.83
C ALA A 597 23.59 -0.31 -43.63
N ARG A 598 24.30 0.02 -44.71
CA ARG A 598 25.72 0.40 -44.65
C ARG A 598 25.93 1.68 -43.85
N GLU A 599 25.11 2.71 -44.09
CA GLU A 599 25.14 3.95 -43.30
C GLU A 599 24.97 3.67 -41.81
N PHE A 600 24.02 2.81 -41.42
CA PHE A 600 23.81 2.44 -40.03
C PHE A 600 25.00 1.66 -39.43
N LEU A 601 25.48 0.63 -40.12
CA LEU A 601 26.57 -0.24 -39.64
C LEU A 601 27.91 0.49 -39.57
N SER A 602 28.13 1.52 -40.39
CA SER A 602 29.31 2.38 -40.30
C SER A 602 29.43 3.09 -38.94
N VAL A 603 28.30 3.39 -38.30
CA VAL A 603 28.21 4.01 -36.98
C VAL A 603 28.07 2.95 -35.88
N ASN A 604 27.36 1.86 -36.15
CA ASN A 604 27.02 0.81 -35.17
C ASN A 604 27.54 -0.59 -35.57
N PRO A 605 28.86 -0.80 -35.71
CA PRO A 605 29.43 -2.02 -36.29
C PRO A 605 29.27 -3.28 -35.41
N LYS A 606 28.82 -3.13 -34.17
CA LYS A 606 28.59 -4.26 -33.24
C LYS A 606 27.13 -4.72 -33.19
N CYS A 607 26.21 -3.94 -33.77
CA CYS A 607 24.80 -4.27 -33.79
C CYS A 607 24.53 -5.24 -34.94
N LEU A 608 23.80 -6.32 -34.67
CA LEU A 608 23.32 -7.22 -35.71
C LEU A 608 22.11 -6.58 -36.41
N LEU A 609 22.19 -6.36 -37.73
CA LEU A 609 21.11 -5.80 -38.53
C LEU A 609 20.54 -6.87 -39.48
N VAL A 610 19.37 -7.39 -39.13
CA VAL A 610 18.66 -8.40 -39.94
C VAL A 610 17.71 -7.70 -40.92
N TYR A 611 17.99 -7.81 -42.21
CA TYR A 611 17.21 -7.24 -43.31
C TYR A 611 17.41 -8.07 -44.59
N LYS A 612 16.48 -8.09 -45.54
CA LYS A 612 16.60 -8.88 -46.79
C LYS A 612 16.90 -10.40 -46.59
N THR A 613 16.47 -11.03 -45.49
CA THR A 613 16.70 -12.46 -45.19
C THR A 613 16.31 -13.40 -46.34
N VAL A 614 15.17 -13.18 -46.99
CA VAL A 614 14.72 -14.02 -48.11
C VAL A 614 15.71 -13.99 -49.28
N HIS A 615 16.32 -12.82 -49.53
CA HIS A 615 17.36 -12.66 -50.54
C HIS A 615 18.64 -13.40 -50.15
N LEU A 616 19.08 -13.27 -48.90
CA LEU A 616 20.27 -13.98 -48.41
C LEU A 616 20.12 -15.50 -48.46
N TYR A 617 18.94 -16.05 -48.18
CA TYR A 617 18.72 -17.48 -48.37
C TYR A 617 18.81 -17.91 -49.84
N ARG A 618 18.39 -17.06 -50.79
CA ARG A 618 18.55 -17.35 -52.23
C ARG A 618 20.01 -17.30 -52.64
N TRP A 619 20.74 -16.28 -52.20
CA TRP A 619 22.19 -16.19 -52.39
C TRP A 619 22.91 -17.42 -51.83
N TRP A 620 22.64 -17.78 -50.57
CA TRP A 620 23.22 -18.95 -49.90
C TRP A 620 22.94 -20.25 -50.65
N ARG A 621 21.74 -20.41 -51.21
CA ARG A 621 21.41 -21.60 -52.02
C ARG A 621 22.23 -21.65 -53.31
N ASN A 622 22.46 -20.51 -53.95
CA ASN A 622 23.08 -20.40 -55.27
C ASN A 622 24.62 -20.41 -55.24
N ILE A 623 25.27 -20.05 -54.13
CA ILE A 623 26.73 -20.15 -54.02
C ILE A 623 27.22 -21.61 -54.04
N THR A 624 28.46 -21.78 -54.51
CA THR A 624 29.09 -23.10 -54.68
C THR A 624 29.33 -23.81 -53.35
N SER A 625 29.46 -25.13 -53.38
CA SER A 625 29.78 -25.93 -52.19
C SER A 625 31.13 -25.52 -51.57
N SER A 626 32.09 -25.10 -52.40
CA SER A 626 33.38 -24.55 -51.95
C SER A 626 33.19 -23.29 -51.10
N TRP A 627 32.37 -22.35 -51.57
CA TRP A 627 32.06 -21.13 -50.82
C TRP A 627 31.30 -21.42 -49.51
N LYS A 628 30.33 -22.35 -49.54
CA LYS A 628 29.60 -22.79 -48.34
C LYS A 628 30.54 -23.36 -47.28
N ALA A 629 31.52 -24.18 -47.67
CA ALA A 629 32.49 -24.76 -46.75
C ALA A 629 33.31 -23.67 -46.04
N ILE A 630 33.82 -22.67 -46.78
CA ILE A 630 34.59 -21.55 -46.20
C ILE A 630 33.72 -20.73 -45.25
N PHE A 631 32.49 -20.41 -45.64
CA PHE A 631 31.60 -19.59 -44.80
C PHE A 631 31.18 -20.31 -43.51
N LEU A 632 30.95 -21.63 -43.55
CA LEU A 632 30.62 -22.42 -42.37
C LEU A 632 31.78 -22.52 -41.35
N GLU A 633 32.99 -22.11 -41.71
CA GLU A 633 34.08 -21.94 -40.74
C GLU A 633 33.93 -20.63 -39.92
N GLN A 634 33.21 -19.64 -40.45
CA GLN A 634 33.02 -18.32 -39.82
C GLN A 634 31.73 -18.23 -39.00
N ILE A 635 30.73 -19.04 -39.30
CA ILE A 635 29.42 -19.01 -38.65
C ILE A 635 29.00 -20.38 -38.14
N PRO A 636 28.30 -20.46 -37.00
CA PRO A 636 27.97 -21.73 -36.35
C PRO A 636 26.85 -22.51 -37.08
N ASP A 637 25.98 -21.81 -37.80
CA ASP A 637 24.82 -22.37 -38.49
C ASP A 637 24.39 -21.45 -39.65
N THR A 638 23.31 -21.84 -40.35
CA THR A 638 22.74 -21.05 -41.44
C THR A 638 21.42 -20.38 -41.02
N THR A 639 21.29 -19.98 -39.76
CA THR A 639 20.15 -19.15 -39.31
C THR A 639 20.20 -17.78 -39.97
N ARG A 640 19.08 -17.06 -39.95
CA ARG A 640 19.04 -15.69 -40.49
C ARG A 640 20.08 -14.81 -39.80
N GLU A 641 20.20 -14.88 -38.47
CA GLU A 641 21.18 -14.10 -37.72
C GLU A 641 22.61 -14.43 -38.13
N SER A 642 22.93 -15.72 -38.31
CA SER A 642 24.26 -16.16 -38.73
C SER A 642 24.62 -15.68 -40.14
N LEU A 643 23.69 -15.75 -41.10
CA LEU A 643 23.93 -15.26 -42.46
C LEU A 643 24.14 -13.73 -42.51
N HIS A 644 23.44 -12.97 -41.66
CA HIS A 644 23.67 -11.51 -41.56
C HIS A 644 25.03 -11.22 -40.93
N ARG A 645 25.38 -11.88 -39.83
CA ARG A 645 26.69 -11.74 -39.21
C ARG A 645 27.82 -12.01 -40.20
N LEU A 646 27.64 -12.98 -41.10
CA LEU A 646 28.61 -13.27 -42.15
C LEU A 646 28.80 -12.11 -43.13
N ILE A 647 27.71 -11.55 -43.68
CA ILE A 647 27.81 -10.46 -44.67
C ILE A 647 28.17 -9.10 -44.05
N GLU A 648 28.03 -8.98 -42.72
CA GLU A 648 28.39 -7.82 -41.91
C GLU A 648 29.87 -7.83 -41.46
N LEU A 649 30.62 -8.89 -41.76
CA LEU A 649 32.04 -8.97 -41.41
C LEU A 649 32.83 -7.80 -42.00
N ASP A 650 33.66 -7.17 -41.17
CA ASP A 650 34.60 -6.13 -41.57
C ASP A 650 35.90 -6.72 -42.13
N LYS A 651 36.22 -7.97 -41.77
CA LYS A 651 37.41 -8.71 -42.21
C LYS A 651 37.05 -10.12 -42.60
N PHE A 652 37.59 -10.59 -43.72
CA PHE A 652 37.35 -11.95 -44.18
C PHE A 652 38.60 -12.57 -44.81
N HIS A 653 39.05 -13.69 -44.24
CA HIS A 653 40.30 -14.34 -44.60
C HIS A 653 40.08 -15.82 -44.93
N PHE A 654 40.66 -16.30 -46.03
CA PHE A 654 40.61 -17.72 -46.40
C PHE A 654 41.85 -18.15 -47.18
N LYS A 655 42.32 -19.38 -47.02
CA LYS A 655 43.52 -19.88 -47.69
C LYS A 655 43.32 -21.30 -48.21
N ASP A 656 44.15 -21.70 -49.17
CA ASP A 656 44.25 -23.08 -49.66
C ASP A 656 42.89 -23.67 -50.04
N SER A 657 42.05 -22.83 -50.68
CA SER A 657 40.64 -23.11 -50.92
C SER A 657 40.35 -23.34 -52.40
N PRO A 658 39.47 -24.29 -52.76
CA PRO A 658 39.17 -24.67 -54.15
C PRO A 658 38.23 -23.67 -54.86
N VAL A 659 38.17 -22.42 -54.39
CA VAL A 659 37.35 -21.37 -55.03
C VAL A 659 38.09 -20.76 -56.22
N SER A 660 37.35 -20.55 -57.31
CA SER A 660 37.85 -20.05 -58.59
C SER A 660 37.42 -18.61 -58.90
N ASP A 661 36.48 -18.05 -58.15
CA ASP A 661 35.96 -16.69 -58.34
C ASP A 661 35.53 -16.09 -56.99
N LEU A 662 35.38 -14.76 -56.96
CA LEU A 662 34.96 -13.99 -55.77
C LEU A 662 33.45 -13.69 -55.72
N SER A 663 32.62 -14.33 -56.56
CA SER A 663 31.17 -14.04 -56.62
C SER A 663 30.44 -14.38 -55.31
N GLY A 664 31.00 -15.29 -54.50
CA GLY A 664 30.52 -15.59 -53.16
C GLY A 664 30.48 -14.35 -52.25
N LEU A 665 31.30 -13.32 -52.50
CA LEU A 665 31.35 -12.12 -51.66
C LEU A 665 30.32 -11.05 -52.06
N SER A 666 29.43 -11.33 -53.03
CA SER A 666 28.52 -10.32 -53.61
C SER A 666 27.57 -9.65 -52.61
N GLU A 667 27.27 -10.31 -51.49
CA GLU A 667 26.34 -9.81 -50.46
C GLU A 667 27.03 -9.10 -49.28
N PHE A 668 28.37 -9.10 -49.22
CA PHE A 668 29.09 -8.45 -48.12
C PHE A 668 28.93 -6.93 -48.21
N ILE A 669 28.45 -6.31 -47.14
CA ILE A 669 28.07 -4.89 -47.14
C ILE A 669 29.03 -3.98 -46.37
N HIS A 670 29.87 -4.55 -45.51
CA HIS A 670 30.77 -3.83 -44.60
C HIS A 670 32.23 -4.29 -44.64
N LEU A 671 32.61 -5.09 -45.64
CA LEU A 671 33.94 -5.68 -45.74
C LEU A 671 35.00 -4.61 -46.03
N LYS A 672 36.00 -4.50 -45.15
CA LYS A 672 37.12 -3.55 -45.22
C LYS A 672 38.47 -4.23 -45.46
N GLU A 673 38.61 -5.48 -45.06
CA GLU A 673 39.84 -6.27 -45.25
C GLU A 673 39.51 -7.63 -45.87
N LEU A 674 40.11 -7.91 -47.01
CA LEU A 674 40.00 -9.19 -47.70
C LEU A 674 41.38 -9.79 -47.88
N ASN A 675 41.59 -10.98 -47.32
CA ASN A 675 42.84 -11.71 -47.46
C ASN A 675 42.58 -13.12 -48.01
N PHE A 676 43.23 -13.46 -49.11
CA PHE A 676 43.25 -14.82 -49.57
C PHE A 676 44.57 -15.22 -50.22
N SER A 677 44.87 -16.52 -50.16
CA SER A 677 46.08 -17.08 -50.74
C SER A 677 45.90 -18.54 -51.12
N GLY A 678 46.65 -19.03 -52.11
CA GLY A 678 46.60 -20.45 -52.50
C GLY A 678 45.24 -20.84 -53.08
N THR A 679 44.64 -19.97 -53.90
CA THR A 679 43.35 -20.20 -54.55
C THR A 679 43.51 -20.30 -56.08
N SER A 680 42.44 -20.68 -56.79
CA SER A 680 42.41 -20.69 -58.27
C SER A 680 41.79 -19.43 -58.87
N ILE A 681 41.76 -18.32 -58.11
CA ILE A 681 41.12 -17.07 -58.51
C ILE A 681 42.01 -16.33 -59.51
N THR A 682 41.48 -16.06 -60.71
CA THR A 682 42.16 -15.31 -61.76
C THR A 682 41.61 -13.89 -61.97
N ASP A 683 40.41 -13.61 -61.45
CA ASP A 683 39.60 -12.44 -61.75
C ASP A 683 39.04 -11.81 -60.46
N VAL A 684 39.41 -10.55 -60.20
CA VAL A 684 38.93 -9.78 -59.03
C VAL A 684 37.79 -8.83 -59.36
N SER A 685 37.20 -8.90 -60.55
CA SER A 685 35.99 -8.12 -60.89
C SER A 685 34.82 -8.28 -59.91
N PRO A 686 34.54 -9.45 -59.30
CA PRO A 686 33.38 -9.58 -58.43
C PRO A 686 33.42 -8.74 -57.14
N ILE A 687 34.61 -8.25 -56.72
CA ILE A 687 34.74 -7.38 -55.54
C ILE A 687 34.62 -5.88 -55.89
N GLU A 688 34.34 -5.52 -57.14
CA GLU A 688 34.19 -4.13 -57.57
C GLU A 688 33.12 -3.37 -56.76
N SER A 689 32.07 -4.05 -56.29
CA SER A 689 30.99 -3.46 -55.51
C SER A 689 31.37 -3.14 -54.05
N ILE A 690 32.49 -3.67 -53.54
CA ILE A 690 32.93 -3.51 -52.15
C ILE A 690 33.72 -2.20 -51.99
N LYS A 691 33.03 -1.08 -52.15
CA LYS A 691 33.65 0.27 -52.17
C LYS A 691 34.32 0.68 -50.86
N GLU A 692 34.02 0.01 -49.75
CA GLU A 692 34.64 0.27 -48.43
C GLU A 692 35.96 -0.48 -48.19
N LEU A 693 36.42 -1.29 -49.16
CA LEU A 693 37.64 -2.11 -49.00
C LEU A 693 38.88 -1.23 -48.82
N ARG A 694 39.59 -1.41 -47.71
CA ARG A 694 40.82 -0.71 -47.33
C ARG A 694 42.06 -1.56 -47.49
N SER A 695 41.93 -2.88 -47.38
CA SER A 695 43.05 -3.82 -47.49
C SER A 695 42.65 -5.01 -48.34
N LEU A 696 43.46 -5.29 -49.36
CA LEU A 696 43.32 -6.46 -50.21
C LEU A 696 44.66 -7.20 -50.27
N ARG A 697 44.68 -8.44 -49.80
CA ARG A 697 45.85 -9.32 -49.90
C ARG A 697 45.45 -10.58 -50.65
N ALA A 698 46.15 -10.86 -51.73
CA ALA A 698 45.81 -11.88 -52.69
C ALA A 698 47.05 -12.70 -53.10
N VAL A 699 47.81 -13.11 -52.08
CA VAL A 699 49.18 -13.63 -52.21
C VAL A 699 49.19 -15.01 -52.84
N GLY A 700 49.98 -15.21 -53.90
CA GLY A 700 50.17 -16.53 -54.50
C GLY A 700 48.92 -17.10 -55.20
N SER A 701 47.90 -16.27 -55.44
CA SER A 701 46.74 -16.62 -56.27
C SER A 701 47.00 -16.20 -57.73
N PRO A 702 46.58 -16.97 -58.75
CA PRO A 702 46.92 -16.71 -60.16
C PRO A 702 46.12 -15.55 -60.79
N ILE A 703 46.01 -14.42 -60.07
CA ILE A 703 45.26 -13.24 -60.48
C ILE A 703 45.91 -12.61 -61.70
N GLN A 704 45.09 -12.36 -62.72
CA GLN A 704 45.50 -11.74 -63.98
C GLN A 704 44.69 -10.48 -64.27
N LYS A 705 43.38 -10.52 -64.01
CA LYS A 705 42.48 -9.39 -64.25
C LYS A 705 42.33 -8.57 -62.97
N ILE A 706 42.87 -7.36 -63.00
CA ILE A 706 42.87 -6.41 -61.87
C ILE A 706 42.20 -5.06 -62.22
N GLU A 707 41.51 -4.97 -63.35
CA GLU A 707 40.91 -3.73 -63.86
C GLU A 707 39.92 -3.11 -62.87
N SER A 708 39.15 -3.96 -62.18
CA SER A 708 38.18 -3.54 -61.16
C SER A 708 38.82 -2.91 -59.92
N LEU A 709 40.11 -3.20 -59.63
CA LEU A 709 40.80 -2.61 -58.48
C LEU A 709 40.80 -1.09 -58.58
N GLY A 710 40.86 -0.53 -59.80
CA GLY A 710 40.83 0.92 -60.01
C GLY A 710 39.54 1.60 -59.49
N GLN A 711 38.49 0.84 -59.20
CA GLN A 711 37.24 1.35 -58.64
C GLN A 711 37.20 1.34 -57.10
N LEU A 712 38.19 0.74 -56.45
CA LEU A 712 38.29 0.58 -54.99
C LEU A 712 39.10 1.74 -54.38
N THR A 713 38.63 2.96 -54.57
CA THR A 713 39.37 4.19 -54.24
C THR A 713 39.68 4.38 -52.74
N GLU A 714 39.04 3.60 -51.85
CA GLU A 714 39.33 3.56 -50.42
C GLU A 714 40.52 2.65 -50.04
N LEU A 715 41.13 1.95 -51.00
CA LEU A 715 42.20 0.99 -50.74
C LEU A 715 43.49 1.67 -50.25
N GLU A 716 44.00 1.20 -49.12
CA GLU A 716 45.21 1.69 -48.44
C GLU A 716 46.35 0.65 -48.46
N ASP A 717 46.02 -0.64 -48.47
CA ASP A 717 46.98 -1.77 -48.48
C ASP A 717 46.63 -2.75 -49.60
N LEU A 718 47.57 -3.00 -50.50
CA LEU A 718 47.42 -3.94 -51.60
C LEU A 718 48.62 -4.89 -51.68
N ASP A 719 48.37 -6.19 -51.48
CA ASP A 719 49.35 -7.26 -51.69
C ASP A 719 48.87 -8.18 -52.81
N ILE A 720 49.54 -8.11 -53.95
CA ILE A 720 49.35 -8.94 -55.14
C ILE A 720 50.62 -9.73 -55.44
N SER A 721 51.40 -10.05 -54.41
CA SER A 721 52.67 -10.75 -54.58
C SER A 721 52.50 -12.19 -55.05
N ASN A 722 53.49 -12.66 -55.80
CA ASN A 722 53.54 -14.00 -56.41
C ASN A 722 52.33 -14.29 -57.32
N THR A 723 51.92 -13.31 -58.12
CA THR A 723 50.83 -13.43 -59.09
C THR A 723 51.34 -13.17 -60.53
N PRO A 724 50.70 -13.70 -61.59
CA PRO A 724 51.16 -13.53 -62.97
C PRO A 724 50.86 -12.15 -63.59
N ILE A 725 50.68 -11.10 -62.78
CA ILE A 725 50.35 -9.76 -63.25
C ILE A 725 51.53 -9.15 -64.03
N GLU A 726 51.24 -8.60 -65.22
CA GLU A 726 52.23 -7.97 -66.10
C GLU A 726 52.14 -6.44 -66.14
N ASP A 727 50.96 -5.88 -65.82
CA ASP A 727 50.69 -4.45 -65.88
C ASP A 727 49.95 -3.97 -64.63
N LEU A 728 50.41 -2.85 -64.08
CA LEU A 728 49.82 -2.20 -62.91
C LEU A 728 48.89 -1.04 -63.28
N TYR A 729 48.69 -0.74 -64.58
CA TYR A 729 47.93 0.42 -65.04
C TYR A 729 46.65 0.66 -64.23
N PRO A 730 45.76 -0.32 -63.95
CA PRO A 730 44.53 -0.09 -63.19
C PRO A 730 44.69 0.54 -61.79
N LEU A 731 45.88 0.48 -61.19
CA LEU A 731 46.12 1.01 -59.84
C LEU A 731 46.26 2.54 -59.79
N TRP A 732 46.35 3.22 -60.93
CA TRP A 732 46.63 4.68 -60.98
C TRP A 732 45.57 5.54 -60.28
N THR A 733 44.34 5.03 -60.13
CA THR A 733 43.22 5.72 -59.45
C THR A 733 43.24 5.56 -57.93
N LEU A 734 44.10 4.70 -57.37
CA LEU A 734 44.12 4.34 -55.95
C LEU A 734 44.87 5.38 -55.10
N GLN A 735 44.36 6.61 -55.09
CA GLN A 735 45.04 7.76 -54.47
C GLN A 735 45.25 7.63 -52.95
N LYS A 736 44.53 6.73 -52.27
CA LYS A 736 44.70 6.43 -50.83
C LYS A 736 45.72 5.32 -50.53
N LEU A 737 46.27 4.68 -51.56
CA LEU A 737 47.17 3.53 -51.40
C LEU A 737 48.47 3.95 -50.70
N LYS A 738 48.76 3.29 -49.57
CA LYS A 738 49.97 3.50 -48.76
C LYS A 738 50.97 2.37 -48.90
N ASN A 739 50.48 1.14 -49.02
CA ASN A 739 51.30 -0.06 -49.10
C ASN A 739 50.97 -0.82 -50.40
N LEU A 740 51.99 -1.08 -51.20
CA LEU A 740 51.89 -1.92 -52.38
C LEU A 740 52.98 -3.00 -52.37
N ASN A 741 52.56 -4.26 -52.32
CA ASN A 741 53.43 -5.40 -52.54
C ASN A 741 53.06 -6.06 -53.88
N CYS A 742 53.91 -5.88 -54.88
CA CYS A 742 53.83 -6.50 -56.20
C CYS A 742 55.04 -7.41 -56.46
N SER A 743 55.69 -7.89 -55.41
CA SER A 743 56.86 -8.76 -55.53
C SER A 743 56.52 -10.11 -56.17
N GLY A 744 57.45 -10.69 -56.93
CA GLY A 744 57.23 -11.99 -57.60
C GLY A 744 56.23 -11.94 -58.76
N THR A 745 55.87 -10.74 -59.24
CA THR A 745 55.02 -10.54 -60.43
C THR A 745 55.86 -10.36 -61.70
N GLN A 746 55.23 -10.29 -62.87
CA GLN A 746 55.90 -10.16 -64.17
C GLN A 746 56.00 -8.73 -64.70
N ILE A 747 55.67 -7.74 -63.86
CA ILE A 747 55.65 -6.32 -64.21
C ILE A 747 57.01 -5.81 -64.70
N LYS A 748 56.98 -4.90 -65.68
CA LYS A 748 58.19 -4.31 -66.30
C LYS A 748 58.36 -2.82 -66.00
N ARG A 749 57.28 -2.13 -65.63
CA ARG A 749 57.22 -0.67 -65.46
C ARG A 749 56.43 -0.31 -64.20
N LEU A 750 56.71 0.87 -63.66
CA LEU A 750 56.07 1.44 -62.45
C LEU A 750 55.35 2.77 -62.75
N ASP A 751 55.11 3.09 -64.02
CA ASP A 751 54.45 4.33 -64.46
C ASP A 751 53.01 4.46 -63.93
N ALA A 752 52.32 3.33 -63.76
CA ALA A 752 50.98 3.30 -63.18
C ALA A 752 50.90 3.88 -61.76
N ILE A 753 52.00 3.83 -61.00
CA ILE A 753 52.04 4.26 -59.59
C ILE A 753 52.72 5.62 -59.39
N GLU A 754 53.18 6.28 -60.46
CA GLU A 754 53.91 7.57 -60.42
C GLU A 754 53.11 8.68 -59.72
N LYS A 755 51.78 8.62 -59.80
CA LYS A 755 50.88 9.64 -59.21
C LYS A 755 50.28 9.24 -57.87
N LEU A 756 50.70 8.14 -57.26
CA LEU A 756 50.19 7.70 -55.96
C LEU A 756 50.94 8.39 -54.82
N LEU A 757 50.68 9.68 -54.62
CA LEU A 757 51.45 10.54 -53.70
C LEU A 757 51.41 10.11 -52.23
N ASN A 758 50.41 9.30 -51.84
CA ASN A 758 50.29 8.73 -50.49
C ASN A 758 51.02 7.38 -50.32
N LEU A 759 51.68 6.87 -51.37
CA LEU A 759 52.39 5.60 -51.32
C LEU A 759 53.64 5.75 -50.43
N GLU A 760 53.69 4.96 -49.37
CA GLU A 760 54.75 4.98 -48.37
C GLU A 760 55.64 3.73 -48.44
N HIS A 761 55.07 2.57 -48.78
CA HIS A 761 55.77 1.29 -48.82
C HIS A 761 55.56 0.61 -50.18
N LEU A 762 56.66 0.31 -50.87
CA LEU A 762 56.65 -0.44 -52.12
C LEU A 762 57.58 -1.65 -52.06
N ASP A 763 57.05 -2.83 -52.37
CA ASP A 763 57.85 -4.04 -52.64
C ASP A 763 57.63 -4.50 -54.08
N CYS A 764 58.65 -4.30 -54.91
CA CYS A 764 58.70 -4.74 -56.31
C CYS A 764 59.81 -5.77 -56.55
N SER A 765 60.23 -6.48 -55.50
CA SER A 765 61.31 -7.48 -55.57
C SER A 765 60.91 -8.68 -56.44
N ASN A 766 61.87 -9.37 -57.05
CA ASN A 766 61.61 -10.53 -57.93
C ASN A 766 60.69 -10.19 -59.13
N THR A 767 60.91 -9.04 -59.78
CA THR A 767 60.13 -8.58 -60.95
C THR A 767 61.03 -8.26 -62.15
N ASN A 768 60.44 -7.90 -63.30
CA ASN A 768 61.18 -7.48 -64.49
C ASN A 768 61.37 -5.96 -64.60
N VAL A 769 61.13 -5.20 -63.52
CA VAL A 769 61.30 -3.74 -63.49
C VAL A 769 62.76 -3.37 -63.76
N SER A 770 62.97 -2.36 -64.61
CA SER A 770 64.32 -1.89 -65.00
C SER A 770 64.57 -0.40 -64.74
N LYS A 771 63.55 0.37 -64.37
CA LYS A 771 63.63 1.82 -64.17
C LYS A 771 62.93 2.24 -62.87
N LEU A 772 63.54 3.17 -62.14
CA LEU A 772 62.99 3.78 -60.92
C LEU A 772 62.45 5.20 -61.13
N ALA A 773 62.65 5.82 -62.29
CA ALA A 773 62.22 7.19 -62.56
C ALA A 773 60.74 7.50 -62.22
N PRO A 774 59.77 6.58 -62.41
CA PRO A 774 58.39 6.80 -61.96
C PRO A 774 58.22 7.03 -60.45
N LEU A 775 59.23 6.74 -59.62
CA LEU A 775 59.17 6.90 -58.17
C LEU A 775 59.80 8.21 -57.68
N ASP A 776 60.44 9.00 -58.56
CA ASP A 776 61.27 10.16 -58.18
C ASP A 776 60.48 11.29 -57.47
N TYR A 777 59.16 11.30 -57.61
CA TYR A 777 58.26 12.29 -56.99
C TYR A 777 57.47 11.73 -55.81
N LEU A 778 57.71 10.48 -55.41
CA LEU A 778 57.00 9.82 -54.32
C LEU A 778 57.77 9.91 -53.00
N HIS A 779 57.07 10.16 -51.91
CA HIS A 779 57.63 10.21 -50.56
C HIS A 779 57.66 8.82 -49.90
N LEU A 780 58.33 7.86 -50.55
CA LEU A 780 58.43 6.48 -50.05
C LEU A 780 59.26 6.43 -48.76
N LYS A 781 58.76 5.70 -47.76
CA LYS A 781 59.48 5.34 -46.53
C LYS A 781 60.28 4.05 -46.71
N ILE A 782 59.74 3.08 -47.46
CA ILE A 782 60.39 1.79 -47.71
C ILE A 782 60.26 1.40 -49.18
N LEU A 783 61.38 1.06 -49.80
CA LEU A 783 61.45 0.45 -51.14
C LEU A 783 62.21 -0.87 -51.07
N LYS A 784 61.58 -1.97 -51.46
CA LYS A 784 62.24 -3.28 -51.66
C LYS A 784 62.28 -3.59 -53.15
N CYS A 785 63.47 -3.83 -53.70
CA CYS A 785 63.66 -4.00 -55.15
C CYS A 785 64.78 -4.98 -55.53
N PHE A 786 65.05 -5.99 -54.69
CA PHE A 786 66.05 -7.01 -55.00
C PHE A 786 65.56 -8.00 -56.07
N ASN A 787 66.49 -8.63 -56.79
CA ASN A 787 66.18 -9.54 -57.91
C ASN A 787 65.28 -8.89 -58.98
N THR A 788 65.68 -7.69 -59.42
CA THR A 788 65.02 -6.92 -60.50
C THR A 788 66.01 -6.69 -61.65
N ARG A 789 65.59 -6.02 -62.73
CA ARG A 789 66.48 -5.59 -63.83
C ARG A 789 67.02 -4.17 -63.65
N ILE A 790 66.92 -3.62 -62.44
CA ILE A 790 67.42 -2.27 -62.11
C ILE A 790 68.93 -2.34 -61.91
N SER A 791 69.68 -1.47 -62.58
CA SER A 791 71.15 -1.44 -62.41
C SER A 791 71.56 -0.93 -61.03
N SER A 792 72.67 -1.43 -60.47
CA SER A 792 73.19 -0.98 -59.16
C SER A 792 73.41 0.54 -59.13
N ARG A 793 73.87 1.13 -60.25
CA ARG A 793 74.04 2.58 -60.39
C ARG A 793 72.70 3.33 -60.26
N THR A 794 71.62 2.80 -60.83
CA THR A 794 70.28 3.39 -60.70
C THR A 794 69.79 3.36 -59.26
N ILE A 795 70.05 2.27 -58.54
CA ILE A 795 69.71 2.14 -57.11
C ILE A 795 70.51 3.12 -56.26
N GLU A 796 71.83 3.19 -56.45
CA GLU A 796 72.71 4.12 -55.74
C GLU A 796 72.32 5.59 -55.98
N ASN A 797 71.99 5.95 -57.23
CA ASN A 797 71.46 7.28 -57.56
C ASN A 797 70.15 7.56 -56.82
N PHE A 798 69.20 6.61 -56.81
CA PHE A 798 67.92 6.77 -56.11
C PHE A 798 68.11 6.94 -54.59
N ILE A 799 69.00 6.15 -53.97
CA ILE A 799 69.36 6.27 -52.55
C ILE A 799 69.94 7.67 -52.26
N SER A 800 70.79 8.19 -53.14
CA SER A 800 71.41 9.51 -52.96
C SER A 800 70.39 10.66 -53.02
N SER A 801 69.34 10.53 -53.86
CA SER A 801 68.29 11.53 -54.01
C SER A 801 67.12 11.39 -53.02
N HIS A 802 66.96 10.24 -52.36
CA HIS A 802 65.85 9.93 -51.44
C HIS A 802 66.36 9.44 -50.08
N GLN A 803 67.07 10.30 -49.34
CA GLN A 803 67.75 9.93 -48.07
C GLN A 803 66.82 9.45 -46.95
N GLU A 804 65.53 9.80 -47.02
CA GLU A 804 64.52 9.40 -46.03
C GLU A 804 63.89 8.03 -46.36
N CYS A 805 64.13 7.48 -47.55
CA CYS A 805 63.61 6.19 -47.97
C CYS A 805 64.58 5.05 -47.61
N LYS A 806 64.09 4.06 -46.85
CA LYS A 806 64.84 2.83 -46.60
C LYS A 806 64.76 1.90 -47.81
N VAL A 807 65.82 1.89 -48.61
CA VAL A 807 65.96 0.97 -49.76
C VAL A 807 66.58 -0.35 -49.34
N ILE A 808 65.89 -1.46 -49.61
CA ILE A 808 66.34 -2.83 -49.35
C ILE A 808 66.61 -3.51 -50.70
N TYR A 809 67.87 -3.77 -50.98
CA TYR A 809 68.34 -4.44 -52.20
C TYR A 809 69.50 -5.38 -51.89
N TYR A 810 69.67 -6.43 -52.68
CA TYR A 810 70.87 -7.28 -52.67
C TYR A 810 71.65 -7.03 -53.96
N ARG A 811 72.98 -7.07 -53.88
CA ARG A 811 73.88 -6.93 -55.04
C ARG A 811 73.86 -8.17 -55.92
#